data_AF-A0A2T2W154-F1
#
_entry.id   AF-A0A2T2W154-F1
#
_cell.length_a   1.000
_cell.length_b   1.000
_cell.length_c   1.000
_cell.angle_alpha   90.00
_cell.angle_beta   90.00
_cell.angle_gamma   90.00
#
_symmetry.space_group_name_H-M   'P 1'
#
loop_
_entity.id
_entity.type
_entity.pdbx_description
1 polymer ?
#
loop_
_entity_poly.entity_id
_entity_poly.type
_entity_poly.pdbx_seq_one_letter_code
_entity_poly.pdbx_strand_id
1 'polypeptide(L)'
;MSSQAQVKDWRVELENWFNTGHSKTMPAHLASLREEFVQRFPRESLPELTLENYAIGKPDSFCYWIEFKTKGLGSVSGGSSHKWGIFWSKGDQEWKWNKALKSDTAEEAFQKLKTGLLNLIDAAANDQFEQLDIIGSNLLGPNRNALRAKPLYLYFPDKFLPIANPYHLAHFLKFFGQKPQGGLHTKNRQLLTYLREQQEFEVMDTHEMMAFLYTAFPPGDRTAKPAQPDVEQVVLPEEVVQLATLAESTRNLILYGPPGTGKTFAVNKFADFYLKEQLSTPLSPEQRRRDLIRPLTWHDVIALSMYLKRSQKPLFKVPEIAEDPIVKDFWAFTQTKKLNNQIWAMLQIHTDPSVQTVKYKNRQPPYLFEKTEQSEWRLTEDGEGYVEVKLANVIDELKHPEESTPDSSDYMRFVTFHQSFAYEEFVEGLKPITEDGQVLYKVVDGIFKEICRRAQNDPDHKYLLVIDEINRANIAKVFGELITLIEDDKRLDEEHEISVQLPYSKETFGVPENLLILGTMNTADRSIALLDIALRRRFTFVEQMPNPSLLETVEGVDLGVLLDRLNRRITVLLGRDYQIGHSYLMDIDSLETLHFAWYRKIMPLLQEYFYNDWERLRAVVGNRFIKPAEVDEMTRQALGDFYDEEGQFEVRVYDTSSGFLDALQSV
;
A
#
# COMPACT_ATOMS: atom_id res chain seq x y z
N MET A 1 9.72 40.22 -13.51
CA MET A 1 8.34 40.67 -13.24
C MET A 1 7.52 39.44 -12.95
N SER A 2 7.15 39.25 -11.68
CA SER A 2 6.41 38.09 -11.20
C SER A 2 5.00 38.07 -11.77
N SER A 3 4.59 36.98 -12.44
CA SER A 3 3.17 36.71 -12.67
C SER A 3 2.57 36.18 -11.37
N GLN A 4 1.88 37.05 -10.63
CA GLN A 4 0.97 36.63 -9.58
C GLN A 4 -0.11 35.72 -10.22
N ALA A 5 -0.22 34.48 -9.77
CA ALA A 5 -1.32 33.62 -10.15
C ALA A 5 -2.62 34.25 -9.62
N GLN A 6 -3.51 34.64 -10.53
CA GLN A 6 -4.86 35.08 -10.19
C GLN A 6 -5.60 33.94 -9.48
N VAL A 7 -6.11 34.21 -8.28
CA VAL A 7 -7.11 33.35 -7.63
C VAL A 7 -8.31 33.28 -8.57
N LYS A 8 -8.67 32.10 -9.06
CA LYS A 8 -9.85 31.91 -9.91
C LYS A 8 -11.10 32.34 -9.17
N ASP A 9 -11.80 33.34 -9.70
CA ASP A 9 -13.09 33.78 -9.16
C ASP A 9 -14.20 32.80 -9.58
N TRP A 10 -14.82 32.16 -8.61
CA TRP A 10 -15.84 31.14 -8.86
C TRP A 10 -17.09 31.70 -9.52
N ARG A 11 -17.38 33.00 -9.36
CA ARG A 11 -18.50 33.65 -10.03
C ARG A 11 -18.27 33.75 -11.52
N VAL A 12 -17.03 34.05 -11.93
CA VAL A 12 -16.63 34.08 -13.34
C VAL A 12 -16.73 32.68 -13.96
N GLU A 13 -16.27 31.65 -13.25
CA GLU A 13 -16.38 30.25 -13.73
C GLU A 13 -17.86 29.79 -13.81
N LEU A 14 -18.71 30.24 -12.89
CA LEU A 14 -20.14 29.94 -12.90
C LEU A 14 -20.88 30.67 -14.04
N GLU A 15 -20.53 31.91 -14.33
CA GLU A 15 -21.03 32.62 -15.52
C GLU A 15 -20.61 31.90 -16.80
N ASN A 16 -19.34 31.46 -16.89
CA ASN A 16 -18.84 30.67 -18.01
C ASN A 16 -19.60 29.35 -18.17
N TRP A 17 -19.90 28.65 -17.07
CA TRP A 17 -20.69 27.42 -17.05
C TRP A 17 -22.09 27.60 -17.66
N PHE A 18 -22.77 28.71 -17.36
CA PHE A 18 -24.05 29.01 -18.00
C PHE A 18 -23.90 29.43 -19.46
N ASN A 19 -22.84 30.16 -19.80
CA ASN A 19 -22.55 30.58 -21.17
C ASN A 19 -22.23 29.41 -22.11
N THR A 20 -21.74 28.29 -21.58
CA THR A 20 -21.51 27.04 -22.33
C THR A 20 -22.77 26.17 -22.48
N GLY A 21 -23.93 26.65 -22.00
CA GLY A 21 -25.24 26.02 -22.24
C GLY A 21 -25.70 25.04 -21.17
N HIS A 22 -25.02 24.97 -20.00
CA HIS A 22 -25.50 24.17 -18.88
C HIS A 22 -26.72 24.83 -18.20
N SER A 23 -27.65 23.99 -17.74
CA SER A 23 -28.86 24.44 -17.04
C SER A 23 -28.62 24.52 -15.53
N LYS A 24 -29.53 25.21 -14.81
CA LYS A 24 -29.65 25.09 -13.35
C LYS A 24 -30.37 23.81 -12.93
N THR A 25 -31.04 23.13 -13.86
CA THR A 25 -31.86 21.93 -13.59
C THR A 25 -31.20 20.68 -14.15
N MET A 26 -31.33 19.58 -13.40
CA MET A 26 -30.85 18.26 -13.78
C MET A 26 -31.45 17.83 -15.14
N PRO A 27 -30.67 17.23 -16.05
CA PRO A 27 -31.18 16.69 -17.31
C PRO A 27 -32.33 15.69 -17.10
N ALA A 28 -33.39 15.80 -17.91
CA ALA A 28 -34.61 14.99 -17.76
C ALA A 28 -34.36 13.47 -17.75
N HIS A 29 -33.39 12.99 -18.52
CA HIS A 29 -33.03 11.56 -18.53
C HIS A 29 -32.40 11.08 -17.21
N LEU A 30 -31.65 11.94 -16.50
CA LEU A 30 -31.09 11.62 -15.18
C LEU A 30 -32.16 11.70 -14.08
N ALA A 31 -33.09 12.64 -14.20
CA ALA A 31 -34.25 12.70 -13.33
C ALA A 31 -35.09 11.42 -13.45
N SER A 32 -35.38 10.98 -14.69
CA SER A 32 -36.05 9.71 -14.97
C SER A 32 -35.29 8.52 -14.40
N LEU A 33 -33.97 8.46 -14.58
CA LEU A 33 -33.12 7.39 -14.05
C LEU A 33 -33.14 7.31 -12.52
N ARG A 34 -33.22 8.46 -11.84
CA ARG A 34 -33.40 8.50 -10.37
C ARG A 34 -34.77 7.97 -9.98
N GLU A 35 -35.82 8.36 -10.69
CA GLU A 35 -37.18 7.87 -10.44
C GLU A 35 -37.28 6.36 -10.64
N GLU A 36 -36.64 5.81 -11.68
CA GLU A 36 -36.53 4.36 -11.89
C GLU A 36 -35.88 3.65 -10.70
N PHE A 37 -34.81 4.23 -10.12
CA PHE A 37 -34.20 3.68 -8.91
C PHE A 37 -35.17 3.67 -7.72
N VAL A 38 -35.88 4.78 -7.48
CA VAL A 38 -36.84 4.90 -6.38
C VAL A 38 -38.04 3.97 -6.59
N GLN A 39 -38.47 3.75 -7.83
CA GLN A 39 -39.52 2.79 -8.17
C GLN A 39 -39.06 1.34 -7.99
N ARG A 40 -37.80 1.04 -8.29
CA ARG A 40 -37.22 -0.31 -8.13
C ARG A 40 -36.93 -0.65 -6.66
N PHE A 41 -36.56 0.35 -5.86
CA PHE A 41 -36.31 0.23 -4.43
C PHE A 41 -37.04 1.33 -3.63
N PRO A 42 -38.38 1.26 -3.50
CA PRO A 42 -39.12 2.18 -2.65
C PRO A 42 -38.65 2.10 -1.20
N ARG A 43 -38.60 3.25 -0.50
CA ARG A 43 -38.13 3.31 0.90
C ARG A 43 -38.95 2.38 1.79
N GLU A 44 -40.25 2.29 1.52
CA GLU A 44 -41.23 1.50 2.25
C GLU A 44 -40.97 -0.01 2.13
N SER A 45 -40.34 -0.45 1.03
CA SER A 45 -39.98 -1.86 0.79
C SER A 45 -38.54 -2.23 1.16
N LEU A 46 -37.69 -1.26 1.53
CA LEU A 46 -36.32 -1.55 1.95
C LEU A 46 -36.21 -2.50 3.16
N PRO A 47 -37.15 -2.51 4.13
CA PRO A 47 -37.15 -3.51 5.19
C PRO A 47 -37.26 -4.96 4.68
N GLU A 48 -37.90 -5.16 3.53
CA GLU A 48 -38.12 -6.45 2.88
C GLU A 48 -36.95 -6.86 1.95
N LEU A 49 -35.92 -6.01 1.83
CA LEU A 49 -34.76 -6.30 0.99
C LEU A 49 -34.09 -7.60 1.43
N THR A 50 -33.84 -8.49 0.46
CA THR A 50 -33.12 -9.75 0.66
C THR A 50 -31.64 -9.58 0.33
N LEU A 51 -30.81 -10.53 0.78
CA LEU A 51 -29.37 -10.52 0.51
C LEU A 51 -29.09 -10.52 -1.00
N GLU A 52 -29.83 -11.32 -1.77
CA GLU A 52 -29.72 -11.42 -3.23
C GLU A 52 -30.08 -10.12 -3.94
N ASN A 53 -31.10 -9.42 -3.41
CA ASN A 53 -31.55 -8.14 -3.97
C ASN A 53 -30.71 -6.96 -3.48
N TYR A 54 -29.83 -7.16 -2.49
CA TYR A 54 -28.92 -6.16 -1.98
C TYR A 54 -27.53 -6.21 -2.64
N ALA A 55 -26.89 -7.38 -2.60
CA ALA A 55 -25.44 -7.50 -2.79
C ALA A 55 -24.98 -7.40 -4.26
N ILE A 56 -23.72 -7.01 -4.46
CA ILE A 56 -23.08 -6.96 -5.78
C ILE A 56 -22.71 -8.37 -6.26
N GLY A 57 -22.83 -8.63 -7.58
CA GLY A 57 -22.55 -9.92 -8.21
C GLY A 57 -23.72 -10.52 -9.01
N LYS A 58 -24.93 -9.98 -8.83
CA LYS A 58 -26.10 -10.22 -9.68
C LYS A 58 -26.56 -8.93 -10.38
N PRO A 59 -27.04 -8.99 -11.64
CA PRO A 59 -27.64 -7.83 -12.27
C PRO A 59 -28.89 -7.40 -11.50
N ASP A 60 -29.18 -6.10 -11.49
CA ASP A 60 -30.42 -5.52 -10.92
C ASP A 60 -30.54 -5.51 -9.38
N SER A 61 -29.46 -5.77 -8.62
CA SER A 61 -29.45 -5.59 -7.16
C SER A 61 -29.25 -4.13 -6.71
N PHE A 62 -29.55 -3.83 -5.45
CA PHE A 62 -29.44 -2.48 -4.87
C PHE A 62 -28.04 -1.88 -5.05
N CYS A 63 -26.99 -2.61 -4.65
CA CYS A 63 -25.60 -2.17 -4.83
C CYS A 63 -25.21 -2.07 -6.32
N TYR A 64 -25.73 -2.95 -7.18
CA TYR A 64 -25.53 -2.87 -8.63
C TYR A 64 -26.12 -1.59 -9.22
N TRP A 65 -27.33 -1.21 -8.79
CA TRP A 65 -27.98 0.02 -9.22
C TRP A 65 -27.22 1.27 -8.76
N ILE A 66 -26.75 1.29 -7.52
CA ILE A 66 -25.97 2.41 -6.97
C ILE A 66 -24.65 2.58 -7.71
N GLU A 67 -23.96 1.48 -8.02
CA GLU A 67 -22.65 1.52 -8.66
C GLU A 67 -22.71 1.78 -10.17
N PHE A 68 -23.51 1.01 -10.88
CA PHE A 68 -23.44 0.94 -12.34
C PHE A 68 -24.61 1.64 -13.03
N LYS A 69 -25.87 1.37 -12.63
CA LYS A 69 -27.03 1.96 -13.33
C LYS A 69 -27.15 3.45 -13.10
N THR A 70 -26.94 3.91 -11.86
CA THR A 70 -27.05 5.33 -11.50
C THR A 70 -25.72 6.08 -11.62
N LYS A 71 -24.78 5.62 -12.47
CA LYS A 71 -23.44 6.23 -12.60
C LYS A 71 -23.49 7.73 -12.90
N GLY A 72 -24.44 8.16 -13.74
CA GLY A 72 -24.65 9.57 -14.08
C GLY A 72 -25.15 10.44 -12.93
N LEU A 73 -25.63 9.85 -11.83
CA LEU A 73 -26.17 10.52 -10.64
C LEU A 73 -25.12 10.61 -9.51
N GLY A 74 -23.89 10.97 -9.87
CA GLY A 74 -22.72 10.96 -8.98
C GLY A 74 -22.03 9.58 -8.96
N SER A 75 -20.97 9.42 -9.75
CA SER A 75 -20.29 8.13 -9.90
C SER A 75 -19.66 7.64 -8.59
N VAL A 76 -19.81 6.34 -8.31
CA VAL A 76 -19.12 5.63 -7.21
C VAL A 76 -18.46 4.33 -7.70
N SER A 77 -18.27 4.22 -9.03
CA SER A 77 -17.65 3.08 -9.68
C SER A 77 -16.14 3.02 -9.39
N GLY A 78 -15.60 1.81 -9.24
CA GLY A 78 -14.17 1.59 -8.97
C GLY A 78 -13.88 1.25 -7.50
N GLY A 79 -12.75 0.59 -7.26
CA GLY A 79 -12.40 0.02 -5.94
C GLY A 79 -13.01 -1.36 -5.69
N SER A 80 -12.64 -1.98 -4.56
CA SER A 80 -13.02 -3.36 -4.25
C SER A 80 -14.51 -3.53 -3.89
N SER A 81 -15.13 -4.65 -4.27
CA SER A 81 -16.48 -5.06 -3.85
C SER A 81 -16.66 -5.08 -2.32
N HIS A 82 -15.57 -5.14 -1.55
CA HIS A 82 -15.56 -5.00 -0.10
C HIS A 82 -16.17 -3.68 0.42
N LYS A 83 -16.22 -2.62 -0.42
CA LYS A 83 -16.86 -1.33 -0.07
C LYS A 83 -18.36 -1.45 0.24
N TRP A 84 -19.02 -2.49 -0.27
CA TRP A 84 -20.43 -2.80 -0.03
C TRP A 84 -20.66 -3.60 1.26
N GLY A 85 -19.59 -4.07 1.92
CA GLY A 85 -19.67 -4.84 3.17
C GLY A 85 -19.98 -6.32 2.99
N ILE A 86 -20.81 -6.70 2.02
CA ILE A 86 -21.09 -8.09 1.61
C ILE A 86 -21.23 -8.17 0.08
N PHE A 87 -20.71 -9.22 -0.53
CA PHE A 87 -20.73 -9.45 -1.97
C PHE A 87 -20.71 -10.94 -2.32
N TRP A 88 -21.19 -11.28 -3.52
CA TRP A 88 -21.08 -12.64 -4.05
C TRP A 88 -19.72 -12.85 -4.72
N SER A 89 -18.92 -13.80 -4.22
CA SER A 89 -17.68 -14.20 -4.89
C SER A 89 -17.99 -15.19 -6.01
N LYS A 90 -17.79 -14.78 -7.27
CA LYS A 90 -17.98 -15.68 -8.41
C LYS A 90 -16.97 -16.83 -8.44
N GLY A 91 -15.74 -16.62 -7.95
CA GLY A 91 -14.70 -17.65 -7.93
C GLY A 91 -14.97 -18.73 -6.89
N ASP A 92 -15.38 -18.33 -5.69
CA ASP A 92 -15.61 -19.26 -4.57
C ASP A 92 -17.06 -19.76 -4.49
N GLN A 93 -17.96 -19.22 -5.32
CA GLN A 93 -19.40 -19.51 -5.32
C GLN A 93 -20.04 -19.36 -3.93
N GLU A 94 -19.56 -18.38 -3.14
CA GLU A 94 -20.04 -18.12 -1.79
C GLU A 94 -20.20 -16.62 -1.52
N TRP A 95 -20.98 -16.31 -0.48
CA TRP A 95 -21.07 -14.97 0.05
C TRP A 95 -19.81 -14.63 0.84
N LYS A 96 -19.17 -13.49 0.51
CA LYS A 96 -18.07 -12.93 1.29
C LYS A 96 -18.49 -11.63 1.94
N TRP A 97 -18.16 -11.46 3.21
CA TRP A 97 -18.44 -10.23 3.95
C TRP A 97 -17.22 -9.78 4.75
N ASN A 98 -17.23 -8.50 5.12
CA ASN A 98 -16.15 -7.92 5.87
C ASN A 98 -16.17 -8.43 7.32
N LYS A 99 -15.03 -8.96 7.80
CA LYS A 99 -14.86 -9.46 9.18
C LYS A 99 -15.18 -8.42 10.25
N ALA A 100 -15.08 -7.12 9.96
CA ALA A 100 -15.44 -6.04 10.87
C ALA A 100 -16.93 -6.03 11.25
N LEU A 101 -17.81 -6.69 10.48
CA LEU A 101 -19.23 -6.85 10.82
C LEU A 101 -19.46 -7.86 11.96
N LYS A 102 -18.43 -8.65 12.35
CA LYS A 102 -18.47 -9.64 13.43
C LYS A 102 -19.71 -10.54 13.33
N SER A 103 -19.89 -11.16 12.18
CA SER A 103 -21.03 -12.02 11.88
C SER A 103 -20.57 -13.39 11.42
N ASP A 104 -21.29 -14.41 11.87
CA ASP A 104 -20.97 -15.81 11.61
C ASP A 104 -21.57 -16.29 10.28
N THR A 105 -22.62 -15.62 9.79
CA THR A 105 -23.27 -15.91 8.51
C THR A 105 -23.43 -14.68 7.62
N ALA A 106 -23.59 -14.93 6.32
CA ALA A 106 -23.87 -13.91 5.31
C ALA A 106 -25.18 -13.17 5.59
N GLU A 107 -26.22 -13.89 5.99
CA GLU A 107 -27.53 -13.34 6.35
C GLU A 107 -27.42 -12.40 7.56
N GLU A 108 -26.65 -12.77 8.58
CA GLU A 108 -26.45 -11.94 9.76
C GLU A 108 -25.67 -10.66 9.42
N ALA A 109 -24.61 -10.78 8.61
CA ALA A 109 -23.85 -9.63 8.11
C ALA A 109 -24.73 -8.69 7.29
N PHE A 110 -25.62 -9.24 6.46
CA PHE A 110 -26.60 -8.50 5.70
C PHE A 110 -27.64 -7.81 6.58
N GLN A 111 -28.19 -8.46 7.60
CA GLN A 111 -29.15 -7.83 8.50
C GLN A 111 -28.55 -6.60 9.20
N LYS A 112 -27.27 -6.67 9.61
CA LYS A 112 -26.55 -5.51 10.19
C LYS A 112 -26.44 -4.36 9.20
N LEU A 113 -26.03 -4.64 7.96
CA LEU A 113 -25.94 -3.63 6.90
C LEU A 113 -27.30 -3.03 6.54
N LYS A 114 -28.34 -3.87 6.42
CA LYS A 114 -29.72 -3.43 6.14
C LYS A 114 -30.23 -2.51 7.27
N THR A 115 -30.01 -2.90 8.52
CA THR A 115 -30.39 -2.10 9.70
C THR A 115 -29.68 -0.75 9.70
N GLY A 116 -28.37 -0.73 9.44
CA GLY A 116 -27.61 0.52 9.33
C GLY A 116 -28.10 1.42 8.19
N LEU A 117 -28.46 0.84 7.04
CA LEU A 117 -28.98 1.58 5.89
C LEU A 117 -30.36 2.18 6.17
N LEU A 118 -31.28 1.40 6.76
CA LEU A 118 -32.61 1.87 7.15
C LEU A 118 -32.51 3.03 8.15
N ASN A 119 -31.73 2.85 9.22
CA ASN A 119 -31.53 3.91 10.21
C ASN A 119 -30.94 5.19 9.60
N LEU A 120 -30.03 5.06 8.64
CA LEU A 120 -29.43 6.20 7.96
C LEU A 120 -30.45 6.95 7.09
N ILE A 121 -31.28 6.22 6.33
CA ILE A 121 -32.33 6.78 5.48
C ILE A 121 -33.43 7.42 6.33
N ASP A 122 -33.83 6.78 7.44
CA ASP A 122 -34.84 7.29 8.37
C ASP A 122 -34.37 8.55 9.08
N ALA A 123 -33.11 8.61 9.54
CA ALA A 123 -32.54 9.82 10.12
C ALA A 123 -32.52 10.98 9.11
N ALA A 124 -32.21 10.71 7.83
CA ALA A 124 -32.25 11.72 6.77
C ALA A 124 -33.69 12.14 6.40
N ALA A 125 -34.65 11.22 6.45
CA ALA A 125 -36.07 11.51 6.24
C ALA A 125 -36.60 12.50 7.29
N ASN A 126 -36.16 12.34 8.54
CA ASN A 126 -36.57 13.14 9.70
C ASN A 126 -35.65 14.34 9.99
N ASP A 127 -34.77 14.72 9.06
CA ASP A 127 -33.84 15.86 9.18
C ASP A 127 -32.87 15.79 10.38
N GLN A 128 -32.60 14.59 10.88
CA GLN A 128 -31.67 14.32 11.99
C GLN A 128 -30.21 14.24 11.50
N PHE A 129 -29.75 15.28 10.80
CA PHE A 129 -28.47 15.27 10.09
C PHE A 129 -27.24 15.08 10.98
N GLU A 130 -27.29 15.58 12.21
CA GLU A 130 -26.20 15.51 13.19
C GLU A 130 -25.83 14.06 13.55
N GLN A 131 -26.77 13.12 13.39
CA GLN A 131 -26.58 11.72 13.74
C GLN A 131 -26.05 10.88 12.57
N LEU A 132 -26.08 11.38 11.33
CA LEU A 132 -25.77 10.59 10.13
C LEU A 132 -24.34 10.07 10.10
N ASP A 133 -23.36 10.86 10.55
CA ASP A 133 -21.97 10.41 10.61
C ASP A 133 -21.76 9.31 11.65
N ILE A 134 -22.48 9.37 12.77
CA ILE A 134 -22.44 8.36 13.84
C ILE A 134 -23.13 7.08 13.36
N ILE A 135 -24.36 7.17 12.85
CA ILE A 135 -25.13 6.03 12.30
C ILE A 135 -24.33 5.36 11.18
N GLY A 136 -23.84 6.13 10.21
CA GLY A 136 -23.08 5.61 9.09
C GLY A 136 -21.75 4.97 9.49
N SER A 137 -20.99 5.56 10.42
CA SER A 137 -19.69 5.01 10.82
C SER A 137 -19.81 3.81 11.76
N ASN A 138 -20.79 3.80 12.67
CA ASN A 138 -20.96 2.73 13.65
C ASN A 138 -21.71 1.51 13.12
N LEU A 139 -22.77 1.73 12.31
CA LEU A 139 -23.62 0.63 11.83
C LEU A 139 -23.20 0.14 10.44
N LEU A 140 -22.78 1.05 9.55
CA LEU A 140 -22.32 0.70 8.20
C LEU A 140 -20.80 0.69 8.08
N GLY A 141 -20.05 1.20 9.05
CA GLY A 141 -18.58 1.26 9.05
C GLY A 141 -17.98 2.48 8.36
N PRO A 142 -16.80 2.95 8.82
CA PRO A 142 -16.25 4.26 8.47
C PRO A 142 -15.84 4.39 6.99
N ASN A 143 -15.47 3.28 6.34
CA ASN A 143 -14.90 3.29 4.98
C ASN A 143 -15.93 3.00 3.86
N ARG A 144 -17.23 2.89 4.19
CA ARG A 144 -18.29 2.56 3.21
C ARG A 144 -18.99 3.82 2.67
N ASN A 145 -18.21 4.80 2.24
CA ASN A 145 -18.72 6.13 1.90
C ASN A 145 -19.76 6.11 0.76
N ALA A 146 -19.59 5.24 -0.25
CA ALA A 146 -20.55 5.09 -1.34
C ALA A 146 -21.93 4.61 -0.86
N LEU A 147 -21.95 3.57 0.00
CA LEU A 147 -23.18 3.05 0.61
C LEU A 147 -23.83 4.06 1.56
N ARG A 148 -23.02 4.91 2.20
CA ARG A 148 -23.49 5.94 3.12
C ARG A 148 -24.08 7.15 2.40
N ALA A 149 -23.42 7.68 1.37
CA ALA A 149 -23.81 8.96 0.76
C ALA A 149 -24.77 8.82 -0.42
N LYS A 150 -24.57 7.84 -1.31
CA LYS A 150 -25.33 7.81 -2.57
C LYS A 150 -26.82 7.49 -2.40
N PRO A 151 -27.24 6.55 -1.53
CA PRO A 151 -28.67 6.36 -1.24
C PRO A 151 -29.36 7.62 -0.74
N LEU A 152 -28.68 8.41 0.10
CA LEU A 152 -29.27 9.64 0.65
C LEU A 152 -29.57 10.67 -0.43
N TYR A 153 -28.67 10.84 -1.40
CA TYR A 153 -28.95 11.70 -2.56
C TYR A 153 -30.07 11.13 -3.44
N LEU A 154 -30.09 9.83 -3.71
CA LEU A 154 -31.11 9.22 -4.57
C LEU A 154 -32.53 9.37 -3.99
N TYR A 155 -32.69 9.20 -2.67
CA TYR A 155 -33.98 9.39 -1.99
C TYR A 155 -34.30 10.86 -1.67
N PHE A 156 -33.28 11.67 -1.37
CA PHE A 156 -33.43 13.06 -0.93
C PHE A 156 -32.51 13.99 -1.75
N PRO A 157 -32.77 14.18 -3.05
CA PRO A 157 -31.87 14.93 -3.94
C PRO A 157 -31.67 16.38 -3.49
N ASP A 158 -32.66 16.99 -2.86
CA ASP A 158 -32.56 18.38 -2.40
C ASP A 158 -31.79 18.55 -1.09
N LYS A 159 -31.59 17.44 -0.35
CA LYS A 159 -30.95 17.45 0.98
C LYS A 159 -29.45 17.12 0.93
N PHE A 160 -28.94 16.56 -0.16
CA PHE A 160 -27.53 16.14 -0.26
C PHE A 160 -26.95 16.45 -1.63
N LEU A 161 -25.66 16.79 -1.66
CA LEU A 161 -24.90 16.79 -2.91
C LEU A 161 -24.58 15.33 -3.30
N PRO A 162 -24.63 14.95 -4.59
CA PRO A 162 -24.21 13.64 -5.09
C PRO A 162 -22.68 13.44 -5.07
N ILE A 163 -22.05 13.69 -3.91
CA ILE A 163 -20.62 13.63 -3.66
C ILE A 163 -20.39 12.67 -2.49
N ALA A 164 -19.87 11.49 -2.77
CA ALA A 164 -19.63 10.44 -1.79
C ALA A 164 -18.21 10.46 -1.20
N ASN A 165 -17.29 11.29 -1.71
CA ASN A 165 -15.91 11.32 -1.23
C ASN A 165 -15.69 12.46 -0.21
N PRO A 166 -15.35 12.17 1.05
CA PRO A 166 -15.13 13.20 2.08
C PRO A 166 -13.93 14.12 1.76
N TYR A 167 -12.95 13.67 0.98
CA TYR A 167 -11.84 14.49 0.53
C TYR A 167 -12.27 15.52 -0.52
N HIS A 168 -13.14 15.12 -1.46
CA HIS A 168 -13.66 16.04 -2.47
C HIS A 168 -14.51 17.13 -1.81
N LEU A 169 -15.36 16.75 -0.85
CA LEU A 169 -16.11 17.71 -0.04
C LEU A 169 -15.19 18.68 0.70
N ALA A 170 -14.10 18.19 1.31
CA ALA A 170 -13.12 19.04 1.97
C ALA A 170 -12.38 19.97 0.98
N HIS A 171 -12.07 19.49 -0.22
CA HIS A 171 -11.47 20.28 -1.29
C HIS A 171 -12.37 21.45 -1.70
N PHE A 172 -13.65 21.17 -2.01
CA PHE A 172 -14.60 22.20 -2.40
C PHE A 172 -14.84 23.21 -1.27
N LEU A 173 -14.98 22.75 -0.02
CA LEU A 173 -15.11 23.63 1.14
C LEU A 173 -13.90 24.58 1.26
N LYS A 174 -12.68 24.06 1.18
CA LYS A 174 -11.45 24.88 1.22
C LYS A 174 -11.39 25.88 0.07
N PHE A 175 -11.82 25.49 -1.12
CA PHE A 175 -11.86 26.37 -2.27
C PHE A 175 -12.76 27.59 -2.03
N PHE A 176 -13.91 27.41 -1.40
CA PHE A 176 -14.78 28.51 -0.97
C PHE A 176 -14.35 29.21 0.33
N GLY A 177 -13.12 28.96 0.82
CA GLY A 177 -12.60 29.54 2.06
C GLY A 177 -13.26 29.00 3.33
N GLN A 178 -14.04 27.92 3.25
CA GLN A 178 -14.68 27.28 4.39
C GLN A 178 -13.71 26.27 5.03
N LYS A 179 -13.64 26.27 6.37
CA LYS A 179 -12.91 25.22 7.11
C LYS A 179 -13.76 23.94 7.16
N PRO A 180 -13.33 22.82 6.57
CA PRO A 180 -14.13 21.58 6.58
C PRO A 180 -14.29 21.02 7.99
N GLN A 181 -15.52 20.62 8.36
CA GLN A 181 -15.82 20.07 9.70
C GLN A 181 -16.52 18.71 9.64
N GLY A 182 -16.36 17.91 10.71
CA GLY A 182 -17.07 16.63 10.89
C GLY A 182 -16.70 15.53 9.89
N GLY A 183 -17.61 14.57 9.66
CA GLY A 183 -17.40 13.38 8.83
C GLY A 183 -17.78 13.57 7.36
N LEU A 184 -18.38 12.55 6.75
CA LEU A 184 -18.82 12.56 5.35
C LEU A 184 -20.09 13.41 5.19
N HIS A 185 -21.09 13.15 6.03
CA HIS A 185 -22.40 13.79 5.93
C HIS A 185 -22.33 15.23 6.43
N THR A 186 -21.57 15.49 7.49
CA THR A 186 -21.36 16.85 8.00
C THR A 186 -20.73 17.75 6.93
N LYS A 187 -19.67 17.31 6.25
CA LYS A 187 -19.05 18.09 5.17
C LYS A 187 -19.99 18.28 3.97
N ASN A 188 -20.77 17.25 3.61
CA ASN A 188 -21.72 17.34 2.50
C ASN A 188 -22.79 18.41 2.78
N ARG A 189 -23.36 18.38 3.99
CA ARG A 189 -24.34 19.37 4.44
C ARG A 189 -23.72 20.75 4.58
N GLN A 190 -22.53 20.87 5.15
CA GLN A 190 -21.81 22.14 5.27
C GLN A 190 -21.63 22.81 3.90
N LEU A 191 -21.17 22.04 2.89
CA LEU A 191 -20.98 22.56 1.55
C LEU A 191 -22.31 22.95 0.90
N LEU A 192 -23.34 22.11 1.00
CA LEU A 192 -24.66 22.40 0.44
C LEU A 192 -25.29 23.64 1.08
N THR A 193 -25.22 23.79 2.40
CA THR A 193 -25.71 24.97 3.11
C THR A 193 -25.00 26.22 2.62
N TYR A 194 -23.66 26.20 2.55
CA TYR A 194 -22.88 27.34 2.04
C TYR A 194 -23.26 27.72 0.61
N LEU A 195 -23.42 26.73 -0.28
CA LEU A 195 -23.84 26.99 -1.67
C LEU A 195 -25.24 27.59 -1.71
N ARG A 196 -26.20 27.08 -0.94
CA ARG A 196 -27.58 27.59 -0.90
C ARG A 196 -27.68 29.02 -0.37
N GLU A 197 -26.72 29.47 0.44
CA GLU A 197 -26.64 30.85 0.91
C GLU A 197 -26.21 31.84 -0.19
N GLN A 198 -25.63 31.35 -1.30
CA GLN A 198 -25.28 32.19 -2.44
C GLN A 198 -26.47 32.30 -3.41
N GLN A 199 -26.80 33.51 -3.82
CA GLN A 199 -27.93 33.81 -4.71
C GLN A 199 -27.86 33.03 -6.04
N GLU A 200 -26.66 32.81 -6.55
CA GLU A 200 -26.41 32.16 -7.84
C GLU A 200 -26.83 30.68 -7.84
N PHE A 201 -26.75 30.04 -6.67
CA PHE A 201 -26.99 28.61 -6.41
C PHE A 201 -28.37 28.32 -5.80
N GLU A 202 -29.11 29.34 -5.33
CA GLU A 202 -30.39 29.19 -4.61
C GLU A 202 -31.36 28.22 -5.30
N VAL A 203 -31.53 28.35 -6.62
CA VAL A 203 -32.46 27.55 -7.44
C VAL A 203 -31.79 26.46 -8.30
N MET A 204 -30.50 26.20 -8.09
CA MET A 204 -29.77 25.16 -8.84
C MET A 204 -29.99 23.78 -8.23
N ASP A 205 -30.16 22.74 -9.04
CA ASP A 205 -30.25 21.37 -8.53
C ASP A 205 -28.90 20.93 -7.96
N THR A 206 -28.92 20.13 -6.89
CA THR A 206 -27.69 19.61 -6.25
C THR A 206 -26.83 18.78 -7.20
N HIS A 207 -27.44 18.17 -8.22
CA HIS A 207 -26.74 17.54 -9.33
C HIS A 207 -25.92 18.53 -10.15
N GLU A 208 -26.54 19.63 -10.60
CA GLU A 208 -25.84 20.64 -11.39
C GLU A 208 -24.81 21.38 -10.55
N MET A 209 -25.05 21.56 -9.24
CA MET A 209 -24.02 22.03 -8.31
C MET A 209 -22.80 21.10 -8.31
N MET A 210 -23.03 19.80 -8.19
CA MET A 210 -21.96 18.81 -8.22
C MET A 210 -21.23 18.80 -9.58
N ALA A 211 -21.97 18.83 -10.70
CA ALA A 211 -21.39 18.89 -12.04
C ALA A 211 -20.52 20.15 -12.24
N PHE A 212 -21.02 21.31 -11.81
CA PHE A 212 -20.28 22.56 -11.81
C PHE A 212 -19.02 22.46 -10.96
N LEU A 213 -19.13 22.01 -9.71
CA LEU A 213 -17.99 21.88 -8.79
C LEU A 213 -16.88 20.99 -9.38
N TYR A 214 -17.23 19.82 -9.90
CA TYR A 214 -16.25 18.93 -10.51
C TYR A 214 -15.67 19.46 -11.82
N THR A 215 -16.39 20.30 -12.56
CA THR A 215 -15.89 20.85 -13.83
C THR A 215 -15.03 22.09 -13.60
N ALA A 216 -15.47 23.01 -12.75
CA ALA A 216 -14.79 24.27 -12.48
C ALA A 216 -13.61 24.08 -11.51
N PHE A 217 -13.75 23.18 -10.53
CA PHE A 217 -12.80 22.98 -9.43
C PHE A 217 -12.51 21.48 -9.20
N PRO A 218 -12.06 20.74 -10.22
CA PRO A 218 -11.87 19.30 -10.09
C PRO A 218 -10.95 18.97 -8.90
N PRO A 219 -11.42 18.21 -7.89
CA PRO A 219 -10.55 17.71 -6.84
C PRO A 219 -9.58 16.72 -7.47
N GLY A 220 -8.28 16.88 -7.22
CA GLY A 220 -7.26 15.95 -7.70
C GLY A 220 -7.66 14.51 -7.36
N ASP A 221 -7.78 13.66 -8.37
CA ASP A 221 -8.37 12.32 -8.24
C ASP A 221 -7.48 11.41 -7.38
N ARG A 222 -8.07 10.77 -6.36
CA ARG A 222 -7.42 9.78 -5.49
C ARG A 222 -7.78 8.34 -5.89
N THR A 223 -8.57 8.14 -6.95
CA THR A 223 -8.93 6.81 -7.48
C THR A 223 -8.26 6.44 -8.80
N ALA A 224 -7.54 7.37 -9.43
CA ALA A 224 -6.48 7.06 -10.37
C ALA A 224 -5.15 6.91 -9.61
N LYS A 225 -4.30 5.92 -9.95
CA LYS A 225 -2.84 6.08 -9.76
C LYS A 225 -2.49 7.45 -10.40
N PRO A 226 -1.65 8.29 -9.77
CA PRO A 226 -1.44 9.65 -10.22
C PRO A 226 -0.95 9.66 -11.69
N ALA A 227 -1.83 10.02 -12.61
CA ALA A 227 -1.43 10.41 -13.96
C ALA A 227 -0.87 11.83 -13.88
N GLN A 228 0.29 12.01 -14.51
CA GLN A 228 1.14 13.19 -14.39
C GLN A 228 0.39 14.51 -14.62
N PRO A 229 0.69 15.56 -13.84
CA PRO A 229 0.27 16.91 -14.20
C PRO A 229 0.92 17.27 -15.55
N ASP A 230 0.15 17.88 -16.46
CA ASP A 230 0.72 18.61 -17.59
C ASP A 230 1.55 19.77 -17.03
N VAL A 231 2.86 19.49 -16.94
CA VAL A 231 3.99 20.42 -16.78
C VAL A 231 3.69 21.67 -15.94
N GLU A 232 3.10 21.49 -14.76
CA GLU A 232 3.67 22.16 -13.60
C GLU A 232 4.98 21.43 -13.33
N GLN A 233 6.10 22.15 -13.34
CA GLN A 233 7.40 21.59 -12.97
C GLN A 233 7.21 20.78 -11.69
N VAL A 234 7.24 19.45 -11.80
CA VAL A 234 7.21 18.56 -10.64
C VAL A 234 8.48 18.91 -9.88
N VAL A 235 8.34 19.74 -8.86
CA VAL A 235 9.41 19.96 -7.89
C VAL A 235 9.46 18.67 -7.10
N LEU A 236 10.20 17.70 -7.63
CA LEU A 236 10.61 16.52 -6.89
C LEU A 236 11.28 17.02 -5.61
N PRO A 237 10.95 16.44 -4.44
CA PRO A 237 11.68 16.77 -3.22
C PRO A 237 13.18 16.66 -3.49
N GLU A 238 13.96 17.62 -2.99
CA GLU A 238 15.41 17.69 -3.24
C GLU A 238 16.11 16.35 -2.95
N GLU A 239 15.67 15.67 -1.90
CA GLU A 239 16.14 14.33 -1.51
C GLU A 239 15.92 13.26 -2.59
N VAL A 240 14.77 13.29 -3.29
CA VAL A 240 14.47 12.34 -4.37
C VAL A 240 15.33 12.64 -5.59
N VAL A 241 15.55 13.92 -5.92
CA VAL A 241 16.43 14.34 -7.02
C VAL A 241 17.87 13.92 -6.74
N GLN A 242 18.33 14.12 -5.50
CA GLN A 242 19.66 13.70 -5.07
C GLN A 242 19.82 12.18 -5.18
N LEU A 243 18.87 11.40 -4.67
CA LEU A 243 18.90 9.95 -4.75
C LEU A 243 18.86 9.46 -6.20
N ALA A 244 18.03 10.06 -7.06
CA ALA A 244 17.96 9.74 -8.49
C ALA A 244 19.29 9.99 -9.20
N THR A 245 19.89 11.15 -8.96
CA THR A 245 21.20 11.52 -9.54
C THR A 245 22.29 10.54 -9.10
N LEU A 246 22.31 10.16 -7.82
CA LEU A 246 23.28 9.21 -7.30
C LEU A 246 23.04 7.79 -7.83
N ALA A 247 21.78 7.37 -7.99
CA ALA A 247 21.43 6.05 -8.53
C ALA A 247 21.86 5.86 -9.99
N GLU A 248 22.10 6.94 -10.74
CA GLU A 248 22.72 6.86 -12.07
C GLU A 248 24.20 6.43 -11.99
N SER A 249 24.91 6.87 -10.94
CA SER A 249 26.35 6.67 -10.78
C SER A 249 26.73 5.49 -9.88
N THR A 250 25.80 4.96 -9.09
CA THR A 250 26.05 3.80 -8.22
C THR A 250 24.82 2.94 -8.03
N ARG A 251 25.01 1.65 -7.74
CA ARG A 251 23.92 0.69 -7.47
C ARG A 251 23.76 0.33 -5.99
N ASN A 252 24.47 1.02 -5.11
CA ASN A 252 24.41 0.76 -3.66
C ASN A 252 24.38 2.08 -2.88
N LEU A 253 23.25 2.38 -2.23
CA LEU A 253 23.02 3.61 -1.50
C LEU A 253 22.67 3.32 -0.03
N ILE A 254 23.09 4.19 0.89
CA ILE A 254 22.64 4.18 2.29
C ILE A 254 22.20 5.59 2.68
N LEU A 255 20.91 5.74 3.03
CA LEU A 255 20.41 6.91 3.74
C LEU A 255 20.71 6.78 5.23
N TYR A 256 21.42 7.75 5.80
CA TYR A 256 21.77 7.69 7.22
C TYR A 256 21.55 9.02 7.94
N GLY A 257 21.25 8.94 9.23
CA GLY A 257 21.13 10.11 10.09
C GLY A 257 20.35 9.83 11.37
N PRO A 258 20.11 10.87 12.18
CA PRO A 258 19.40 10.75 13.45
C PRO A 258 17.97 10.19 13.30
N PRO A 259 17.34 9.71 14.38
CA PRO A 259 15.98 9.17 14.29
C PRO A 259 14.95 10.25 13.93
N GLY A 260 13.94 9.86 13.17
CA GLY A 260 12.83 10.74 12.77
C GLY A 260 13.15 11.75 11.66
N THR A 261 14.24 11.57 10.91
CA THR A 261 14.60 12.47 9.80
C THR A 261 13.91 12.16 8.48
N GLY A 262 12.93 11.26 8.46
CA GLY A 262 12.14 10.98 7.26
C GLY A 262 12.74 9.93 6.30
N LYS A 263 13.81 9.21 6.70
CA LYS A 263 14.47 8.18 5.85
C LYS A 263 13.51 7.22 5.16
N THR A 264 12.62 6.56 5.90
CA THR A 264 11.64 5.62 5.32
C THR A 264 10.68 6.32 4.35
N PHE A 265 10.30 7.57 4.63
CA PHE A 265 9.48 8.36 3.71
C PHE A 265 10.25 8.68 2.41
N ALA A 266 11.51 9.10 2.51
CA ALA A 266 12.38 9.36 1.37
C ALA A 266 12.58 8.10 0.51
N VAL A 267 12.81 6.94 1.13
CA VAL A 267 12.90 5.65 0.43
C VAL A 267 11.64 5.35 -0.36
N ASN A 268 10.46 5.46 0.26
CA ASN A 268 9.20 5.18 -0.43
C ASN A 268 8.96 6.13 -1.61
N LYS A 269 9.24 7.43 -1.43
CA LYS A 269 9.14 8.42 -2.52
C LYS A 269 10.12 8.17 -3.66
N PHE A 270 11.34 7.77 -3.31
CA PHE A 270 12.35 7.41 -4.29
C PHE A 270 11.97 6.12 -5.03
N ALA A 271 11.45 5.10 -4.35
CA ALA A 271 10.97 3.87 -4.99
C ALA A 271 9.85 4.14 -6.00
N ASP A 272 8.86 4.96 -5.61
CA ASP A 272 7.77 5.39 -6.49
C ASP A 272 8.30 6.11 -7.74
N PHE A 273 9.34 6.95 -7.59
CA PHE A 273 9.98 7.65 -8.70
C PHE A 273 10.82 6.71 -9.58
N TYR A 274 11.66 5.89 -8.97
CA TYR A 274 12.64 5.02 -9.63
C TYR A 274 11.98 3.93 -10.48
N LEU A 275 10.83 3.41 -10.00
CA LEU A 275 10.06 2.36 -10.68
C LEU A 275 8.86 2.90 -11.48
N LYS A 276 8.69 4.24 -11.56
CA LYS A 276 7.49 4.85 -12.14
C LYS A 276 7.23 4.40 -13.57
N GLU A 277 8.27 4.40 -14.41
CA GLU A 277 8.18 4.14 -15.84
C GLU A 277 7.68 2.70 -16.12
N GLN A 278 8.30 1.72 -15.45
CA GLN A 278 7.92 0.31 -15.57
C GLN A 278 6.57 -0.02 -14.92
N LEU A 279 6.19 0.65 -13.83
CA LEU A 279 4.87 0.46 -13.20
C LEU A 279 3.71 1.14 -13.95
N SER A 280 4.02 2.05 -14.86
CA SER A 280 3.06 2.77 -15.70
C SER A 280 2.92 2.16 -17.10
N THR A 281 3.79 1.22 -17.46
CA THR A 281 3.77 0.53 -18.75
C THR A 281 3.11 -0.84 -18.58
N PRO A 282 2.07 -1.18 -19.38
CA PRO A 282 1.50 -2.53 -19.35
C PRO A 282 2.57 -3.58 -19.68
N LEU A 283 2.54 -4.72 -18.97
CA LEU A 283 3.45 -5.84 -19.28
C LEU A 283 3.27 -6.28 -20.74
N SER A 284 4.36 -6.63 -21.42
CA SER A 284 4.25 -7.26 -22.74
C SER A 284 3.48 -8.59 -22.62
N PRO A 285 2.75 -9.04 -23.65
CA PRO A 285 2.05 -10.33 -23.64
C PRO A 285 2.98 -11.51 -23.29
N GLU A 286 4.25 -11.43 -23.67
CA GLU A 286 5.29 -12.39 -23.31
C GLU A 286 5.65 -12.36 -21.83
N GLN A 287 5.89 -11.18 -21.26
CA GLN A 287 6.24 -11.00 -19.85
C GLN A 287 5.08 -11.44 -18.94
N ARG A 288 3.86 -11.03 -19.28
CA ARG A 288 2.65 -11.43 -18.54
C ARG A 288 2.47 -12.94 -18.54
N ARG A 289 2.62 -13.59 -19.71
CA ARG A 289 2.54 -15.05 -19.80
C ARG A 289 3.59 -15.72 -18.93
N ARG A 290 4.82 -15.19 -18.93
CA ARG A 290 5.94 -15.65 -18.11
C ARG A 290 5.64 -15.58 -16.62
N ASP A 291 5.08 -14.48 -16.14
CA ASP A 291 4.73 -14.30 -14.72
C ASP A 291 3.61 -15.26 -14.29
N LEU A 292 2.60 -15.45 -15.13
CA LEU A 292 1.47 -16.35 -14.85
C LEU A 292 1.88 -17.82 -14.75
N ILE A 293 2.83 -18.26 -15.58
CA ILE A 293 3.24 -19.67 -15.63
C ILE A 293 4.38 -19.99 -14.65
N ARG A 294 5.13 -18.98 -14.18
CA ARG A 294 6.26 -19.15 -13.26
C ARG A 294 5.93 -19.92 -11.97
N PRO A 295 4.79 -19.70 -11.27
CA PRO A 295 4.47 -20.45 -10.05
C PRO A 295 3.96 -21.88 -10.32
N LEU A 296 3.77 -22.27 -11.59
CA LEU A 296 3.19 -23.55 -11.95
C LEU A 296 4.22 -24.68 -11.89
N THR A 297 3.74 -25.92 -11.89
CA THR A 297 4.59 -27.11 -12.03
C THR A 297 4.67 -27.57 -13.49
N TRP A 298 5.61 -28.47 -13.79
CA TRP A 298 5.73 -29.05 -15.13
C TRP A 298 4.44 -29.69 -15.64
N HIS A 299 3.70 -30.44 -14.80
CA HIS A 299 2.46 -31.07 -15.23
C HIS A 299 1.33 -30.06 -15.43
N ASP A 300 1.29 -28.99 -14.63
CA ASP A 300 0.34 -27.89 -14.81
C ASP A 300 0.54 -27.20 -16.16
N VAL A 301 1.79 -26.88 -16.52
CA VAL A 301 2.11 -26.18 -17.78
C VAL A 301 1.85 -27.04 -19.01
N ILE A 302 2.19 -28.34 -18.96
CA ILE A 302 1.89 -29.28 -20.04
C ILE A 302 0.37 -29.42 -20.23
N ALA A 303 -0.37 -29.59 -19.13
CA ALA A 303 -1.82 -29.69 -19.18
C ALA A 303 -2.47 -28.40 -19.69
N LEU A 304 -1.99 -27.22 -19.26
CA LEU A 304 -2.44 -25.91 -19.73
C LEU A 304 -2.23 -25.73 -21.23
N SER A 305 -1.04 -26.06 -21.74
CA SER A 305 -0.73 -26.01 -23.18
C SER A 305 -1.66 -26.90 -24.00
N MET A 306 -1.87 -28.15 -23.58
CA MET A 306 -2.78 -29.08 -24.25
C MET A 306 -4.23 -28.60 -24.19
N TYR A 307 -4.67 -28.10 -23.03
CA TYR A 307 -6.01 -27.57 -22.82
C TYR A 307 -6.31 -26.38 -23.74
N LEU A 308 -5.40 -25.40 -23.83
CA LEU A 308 -5.61 -24.21 -24.67
C LEU A 308 -5.68 -24.53 -26.16
N LYS A 309 -5.04 -25.62 -26.60
CA LYS A 309 -5.01 -26.05 -28.01
C LYS A 309 -6.01 -27.15 -28.36
N ARG A 310 -6.74 -27.70 -27.38
CA ARG A 310 -7.60 -28.88 -27.57
C ARG A 310 -8.68 -28.72 -28.65
N SER A 311 -9.21 -27.50 -28.81
CA SER A 311 -10.21 -27.18 -29.84
C SER A 311 -9.65 -27.22 -31.26
N GLN A 312 -8.34 -27.01 -31.42
CA GLN A 312 -7.65 -27.08 -32.71
C GLN A 312 -7.09 -28.48 -32.97
N LYS A 313 -6.58 -29.13 -31.92
CA LYS A 313 -5.99 -30.48 -32.00
C LYS A 313 -6.16 -31.22 -30.68
N PRO A 314 -6.85 -32.38 -30.65
CA PRO A 314 -7.08 -33.13 -29.41
C PRO A 314 -5.96 -34.12 -29.05
N LEU A 315 -5.03 -34.39 -29.98
CA LEU A 315 -3.94 -35.38 -29.83
C LEU A 315 -2.59 -34.73 -30.12
N PHE A 316 -1.59 -35.00 -29.27
CA PHE A 316 -0.30 -34.34 -29.29
C PHE A 316 0.86 -35.33 -29.27
N LYS A 317 1.95 -35.00 -29.95
CA LYS A 317 3.26 -35.65 -29.78
C LYS A 317 4.17 -34.80 -28.91
N VAL A 318 5.11 -35.44 -28.20
CA VAL A 318 6.06 -34.74 -27.31
C VAL A 318 6.80 -33.59 -27.99
N PRO A 319 7.33 -33.72 -29.21
CA PRO A 319 7.99 -32.59 -29.90
C PRO A 319 7.04 -31.41 -30.15
N GLU A 320 5.74 -31.66 -30.34
CA GLU A 320 4.77 -30.59 -30.59
C GLU A 320 4.45 -29.81 -29.32
N ILE A 321 4.38 -30.49 -28.18
CA ILE A 321 4.24 -29.85 -26.86
C ILE A 321 5.50 -29.02 -26.56
N ALA A 322 6.68 -29.52 -26.91
CA ALA A 322 7.94 -28.80 -26.71
C ALA A 322 8.06 -27.52 -27.55
N GLU A 323 7.36 -27.44 -28.68
CA GLU A 323 7.32 -26.24 -29.53
C GLU A 323 6.34 -25.17 -29.03
N ASP A 324 5.52 -25.47 -28.02
CA ASP A 324 4.55 -24.54 -27.47
C ASP A 324 5.21 -23.35 -26.74
N PRO A 325 4.81 -22.10 -27.02
CA PRO A 325 5.37 -20.93 -26.35
C PRO A 325 5.29 -20.95 -24.83
N ILE A 326 4.18 -21.42 -24.24
CA ILE A 326 4.00 -21.52 -22.78
C ILE A 326 5.01 -22.53 -22.20
N VAL A 327 5.20 -23.66 -22.89
CA VAL A 327 6.14 -24.71 -22.46
C VAL A 327 7.58 -24.22 -22.58
N LYS A 328 7.93 -23.50 -23.65
CA LYS A 328 9.26 -22.91 -23.85
C LYS A 328 9.58 -21.82 -22.84
N ASP A 329 8.64 -20.92 -22.57
CA ASP A 329 8.81 -19.87 -21.57
C ASP A 329 8.96 -20.47 -20.17
N PHE A 330 8.16 -21.49 -19.81
CA PHE A 330 8.33 -22.17 -18.53
C PHE A 330 9.68 -22.89 -18.44
N TRP A 331 10.13 -23.51 -19.53
CA TRP A 331 11.41 -24.20 -19.59
C TRP A 331 12.58 -23.26 -19.31
N ALA A 332 12.51 -21.99 -19.73
CA ALA A 332 13.53 -20.99 -19.43
C ALA A 332 13.72 -20.74 -17.92
N PHE A 333 12.69 -21.00 -17.09
CA PHE A 333 12.78 -20.91 -15.64
C PHE A 333 13.39 -22.14 -14.97
N THR A 334 13.56 -23.24 -15.70
CA THR A 334 14.01 -24.51 -15.11
C THR A 334 15.46 -24.83 -15.48
N GLN A 335 16.10 -25.64 -14.65
CA GLN A 335 17.47 -26.13 -14.88
C GLN A 335 17.52 -27.37 -15.80
N THR A 336 16.45 -27.67 -16.52
CA THR A 336 16.31 -28.93 -17.25
C THR A 336 17.06 -28.89 -18.59
N LYS A 337 18.09 -29.72 -18.80
CA LYS A 337 18.86 -29.69 -20.07
C LYS A 337 18.17 -30.36 -21.27
N LYS A 338 17.16 -31.21 -21.04
CA LYS A 338 16.49 -32.01 -22.09
C LYS A 338 14.97 -31.89 -21.99
N LEU A 339 14.41 -30.86 -22.63
CA LEU A 339 12.98 -30.55 -22.61
C LEU A 339 12.08 -31.74 -22.95
N ASN A 340 12.34 -32.41 -24.08
CA ASN A 340 11.52 -33.55 -24.53
C ASN A 340 11.50 -34.71 -23.51
N ASN A 341 12.63 -34.96 -22.83
CA ASN A 341 12.70 -36.03 -21.83
C ASN A 341 11.86 -35.70 -20.60
N GLN A 342 11.85 -34.42 -20.21
CA GLN A 342 11.07 -33.94 -19.07
C GLN A 342 9.57 -33.99 -19.36
N ILE A 343 9.14 -33.51 -20.52
CA ILE A 343 7.74 -33.60 -20.97
C ILE A 343 7.30 -35.07 -21.00
N TRP A 344 8.11 -35.94 -21.60
CA TRP A 344 7.83 -37.37 -21.66
C TRP A 344 7.74 -38.05 -20.29
N ALA A 345 8.58 -37.63 -19.32
CA ALA A 345 8.52 -38.14 -17.96
C ALA A 345 7.22 -37.71 -17.27
N MET A 346 6.86 -36.44 -17.34
CA MET A 346 5.66 -35.89 -16.70
C MET A 346 4.38 -36.51 -17.26
N LEU A 347 4.29 -36.67 -18.58
CA LEU A 347 3.15 -37.32 -19.22
C LEU A 347 2.91 -38.73 -18.68
N GLN A 348 3.97 -39.53 -18.47
CA GLN A 348 3.85 -40.88 -17.95
C GLN A 348 3.60 -40.95 -16.44
N ILE A 349 4.23 -40.06 -15.66
CA ILE A 349 4.04 -39.99 -14.21
C ILE A 349 2.57 -39.66 -13.91
N HIS A 350 1.99 -38.72 -14.64
CA HIS A 350 0.63 -38.23 -14.44
C HIS A 350 -0.41 -38.92 -15.34
N THR A 351 -0.20 -40.19 -15.66
CA THR A 351 -1.20 -41.04 -16.35
C THR A 351 -1.86 -41.98 -15.33
N ASP A 352 -3.17 -42.20 -15.44
CA ASP A 352 -3.88 -43.13 -14.55
C ASP A 352 -3.30 -44.57 -14.64
N PRO A 353 -3.11 -45.29 -13.52
CA PRO A 353 -2.55 -46.66 -13.53
C PRO A 353 -3.35 -47.68 -14.36
N SER A 354 -4.65 -47.46 -14.59
CA SER A 354 -5.50 -48.32 -15.42
C SER A 354 -5.14 -48.26 -16.91
N VAL A 355 -4.46 -47.21 -17.37
CA VAL A 355 -4.06 -47.03 -18.77
C VAL A 355 -2.90 -47.97 -19.13
N GLN A 356 -3.21 -48.99 -19.95
CA GLN A 356 -2.31 -50.09 -20.34
C GLN A 356 -1.23 -49.68 -21.37
N THR A 357 -1.45 -48.60 -22.12
CA THR A 357 -0.54 -48.11 -23.17
C THR A 357 0.70 -47.42 -22.60
N VAL A 358 0.68 -47.04 -21.32
CA VAL A 358 1.84 -46.59 -20.56
C VAL A 358 2.34 -47.77 -19.71
N LYS A 359 3.66 -47.98 -19.64
CA LYS A 359 4.28 -49.06 -18.82
C LYS A 359 5.08 -48.55 -17.63
N TYR A 360 5.13 -47.24 -17.44
CA TYR A 360 5.84 -46.61 -16.34
C TYR A 360 5.19 -46.98 -15.00
N LYS A 361 6.01 -47.37 -14.01
CA LYS A 361 5.54 -47.93 -12.73
C LYS A 361 5.28 -46.86 -11.66
N ASN A 362 6.08 -45.80 -11.63
CA ASN A 362 6.03 -44.78 -10.58
C ASN A 362 5.07 -43.65 -10.97
N ARG A 363 3.79 -43.97 -11.16
CA ARG A 363 2.76 -42.98 -11.50
C ARG A 363 2.25 -42.30 -10.25
N GLN A 364 1.89 -41.03 -10.37
CA GLN A 364 1.42 -40.20 -9.26
C GLN A 364 0.26 -39.30 -9.71
N PRO A 365 -0.72 -39.05 -8.83
CA PRO A 365 -1.75 -38.06 -9.10
C PRO A 365 -1.13 -36.65 -9.15
N PRO A 366 -1.78 -35.69 -9.83
CA PRO A 366 -3.04 -35.84 -10.56
C PRO A 366 -2.86 -36.64 -11.87
N TYR A 367 -3.87 -37.43 -12.26
CA TYR A 367 -3.84 -38.26 -13.46
C TYR A 367 -4.49 -37.54 -14.65
N LEU A 368 -3.68 -36.70 -15.30
CA LEU A 368 -4.15 -35.71 -16.28
C LEU A 368 -4.12 -36.23 -17.72
N PHE A 369 -3.29 -37.22 -18.01
CA PHE A 369 -2.92 -37.58 -19.37
C PHE A 369 -3.28 -39.01 -19.73
N GLU A 370 -3.56 -39.24 -21.01
CA GLU A 370 -3.75 -40.56 -21.58
C GLU A 370 -2.92 -40.71 -22.86
N LYS A 371 -2.41 -41.92 -23.10
CA LYS A 371 -1.66 -42.28 -24.29
C LYS A 371 -2.45 -43.21 -25.19
N THR A 372 -2.54 -42.90 -26.47
CA THR A 372 -3.16 -43.77 -27.48
C THR A 372 -2.23 -44.90 -27.93
N GLU A 373 -2.78 -45.92 -28.60
CA GLU A 373 -2.00 -47.01 -29.19
C GLU A 373 -0.98 -46.52 -30.24
N GLN A 374 -1.27 -45.40 -30.90
CA GLN A 374 -0.42 -44.75 -31.89
C GLN A 374 0.68 -43.87 -31.27
N SER A 375 0.84 -43.92 -29.94
CA SER A 375 1.81 -43.13 -29.17
C SER A 375 1.60 -41.61 -29.22
N GLU A 376 0.34 -41.20 -29.28
CA GLU A 376 -0.08 -39.81 -29.14
C GLU A 376 -0.70 -39.59 -27.76
N TRP A 377 -0.68 -38.35 -27.28
CA TRP A 377 -1.12 -37.97 -25.94
C TRP A 377 -2.33 -37.05 -26.01
N ARG A 378 -3.27 -37.23 -25.08
CA ARG A 378 -4.40 -36.31 -24.87
C ARG A 378 -4.56 -36.01 -23.40
N LEU A 379 -5.24 -34.89 -23.13
CA LEU A 379 -5.76 -34.56 -21.81
C LEU A 379 -7.03 -35.40 -21.59
N THR A 380 -7.19 -35.98 -20.40
CA THR A 380 -8.41 -36.71 -20.01
C THR A 380 -9.52 -35.75 -19.60
N GLU A 381 -10.76 -36.23 -19.45
CA GLU A 381 -11.84 -35.40 -18.87
C GLU A 381 -11.49 -34.88 -17.47
N ASP A 382 -10.87 -35.72 -16.63
CA ASP A 382 -10.36 -35.32 -15.32
C ASP A 382 -9.22 -34.30 -15.44
N GLY A 383 -8.37 -34.43 -16.45
CA GLY A 383 -7.32 -33.48 -16.77
C GLY A 383 -7.87 -32.12 -17.22
N GLU A 384 -8.95 -32.11 -18.00
CA GLU A 384 -9.66 -30.89 -18.38
C GLU A 384 -10.29 -30.22 -17.16
N GLY A 385 -11.01 -30.97 -16.32
CA GLY A 385 -11.59 -30.46 -15.08
C GLY A 385 -10.53 -29.92 -14.11
N TYR A 386 -9.38 -30.58 -14.01
CA TYR A 386 -8.26 -30.09 -13.21
C TYR A 386 -7.75 -28.73 -13.70
N VAL A 387 -7.56 -28.56 -15.01
CA VAL A 387 -7.11 -27.29 -15.59
C VAL A 387 -8.16 -26.20 -15.41
N GLU A 388 -9.45 -26.52 -15.62
CA GLU A 388 -10.56 -25.58 -15.45
C GLU A 388 -10.74 -25.08 -14.02
N VAL A 389 -10.46 -25.92 -13.02
CA VAL A 389 -10.60 -25.55 -11.61
C VAL A 389 -9.32 -24.93 -11.07
N LYS A 390 -8.18 -25.61 -11.20
CA LYS A 390 -6.91 -25.18 -10.58
C LYS A 390 -6.30 -23.98 -11.30
N LEU A 391 -6.43 -23.93 -12.63
CA LEU A 391 -5.76 -22.92 -13.47
C LEU A 391 -6.74 -21.89 -14.05
N ALA A 392 -7.95 -21.77 -13.49
CA ALA A 392 -9.01 -20.87 -13.96
C ALA A 392 -8.50 -19.43 -14.18
N ASN A 393 -7.85 -18.87 -13.15
CA ASN A 393 -7.34 -17.49 -13.20
C ASN A 393 -6.24 -17.35 -14.26
N VAL A 394 -5.33 -18.31 -14.37
CA VAL A 394 -4.27 -18.30 -15.40
C VAL A 394 -4.87 -18.33 -16.80
N ILE A 395 -5.92 -19.13 -17.02
CA ILE A 395 -6.61 -19.21 -18.32
C ILE A 395 -7.30 -17.89 -18.65
N ASP A 396 -8.02 -17.30 -17.69
CA ASP A 396 -8.73 -16.04 -17.85
C ASP A 396 -7.75 -14.91 -18.20
N GLU A 397 -6.65 -14.82 -17.47
CA GLU A 397 -5.62 -13.81 -17.68
C GLU A 397 -4.86 -13.98 -19.00
N LEU A 398 -4.56 -15.21 -19.42
CA LEU A 398 -3.97 -15.48 -20.73
C LEU A 398 -4.92 -15.15 -21.89
N LYS A 399 -6.24 -15.20 -21.67
CA LYS A 399 -7.26 -14.83 -22.66
C LYS A 399 -7.58 -13.34 -22.69
N HIS A 400 -7.31 -12.63 -21.60
CA HIS A 400 -7.62 -11.20 -21.41
C HIS A 400 -6.36 -10.38 -21.05
N PRO A 401 -5.39 -10.27 -21.99
CA PRO A 401 -4.06 -9.71 -21.74
C PRO A 401 -4.03 -8.19 -21.43
N GLU A 402 -5.11 -7.44 -21.61
CA GLU A 402 -5.10 -5.96 -21.54
C GLU A 402 -5.45 -5.35 -20.18
N GLU A 403 -5.75 -6.14 -19.14
CA GLU A 403 -6.34 -5.64 -17.89
C GLU A 403 -5.42 -5.63 -16.64
N SER A 404 -4.16 -6.09 -16.71
CA SER A 404 -3.26 -6.09 -15.54
C SER A 404 -2.07 -5.13 -15.67
N THR A 405 -1.95 -4.21 -14.71
CA THR A 405 -0.73 -3.39 -14.55
C THR A 405 0.21 -4.08 -13.56
N PRO A 406 1.54 -4.04 -13.77
CA PRO A 406 2.49 -4.60 -12.83
C PRO A 406 2.38 -3.97 -11.43
N ASP A 407 2.65 -4.79 -10.40
CA ASP A 407 2.67 -4.34 -9.01
C ASP A 407 4.10 -3.93 -8.62
N SER A 408 4.22 -2.96 -7.71
CA SER A 408 5.51 -2.58 -7.11
C SER A 408 6.28 -3.78 -6.53
N SER A 409 5.56 -4.76 -6.00
CA SER A 409 6.09 -6.00 -5.42
C SER A 409 6.66 -6.96 -6.46
N ASP A 410 6.52 -6.71 -7.77
CA ASP A 410 7.21 -7.50 -8.78
C ASP A 410 8.69 -7.12 -8.90
N TYR A 411 8.98 -5.82 -8.69
CA TYR A 411 10.29 -5.20 -8.91
C TYR A 411 10.99 -4.73 -7.63
N MET A 412 10.26 -4.63 -6.52
CA MET A 412 10.77 -4.18 -5.24
C MET A 412 10.71 -5.27 -4.17
N ARG A 413 11.73 -5.34 -3.32
CA ARG A 413 11.68 -6.03 -2.04
C ARG A 413 12.03 -5.05 -0.93
N PHE A 414 11.26 -5.08 0.15
CA PHE A 414 11.56 -4.35 1.38
C PHE A 414 11.83 -5.36 2.49
N VAL A 415 12.97 -5.23 3.16
CA VAL A 415 13.37 -6.05 4.30
C VAL A 415 13.92 -5.17 5.41
N THR A 416 13.65 -5.52 6.66
CA THR A 416 14.24 -4.85 7.84
C THR A 416 15.25 -5.78 8.50
N PHE A 417 16.47 -5.30 8.70
CA PHE A 417 17.50 -6.07 9.39
C PHE A 417 17.31 -6.02 10.91
N HIS A 418 17.61 -7.14 11.55
CA HIS A 418 17.57 -7.32 13.00
C HIS A 418 18.69 -8.26 13.43
N GLN A 419 18.99 -8.31 14.74
CA GLN A 419 20.16 -9.04 15.26
C GLN A 419 20.21 -10.53 14.88
N SER A 420 19.05 -11.18 14.73
CA SER A 420 18.94 -12.59 14.34
C SER A 420 18.89 -12.83 12.82
N PHE A 421 18.98 -11.78 12.00
CA PHE A 421 18.88 -11.90 10.55
C PHE A 421 20.19 -12.48 10.01
N ALA A 422 20.12 -13.56 9.22
CA ALA A 422 21.29 -14.31 8.81
C ALA A 422 21.35 -14.55 7.30
N TYR A 423 22.41 -15.24 6.88
CA TYR A 423 22.66 -15.58 5.48
C TYR A 423 21.54 -16.47 4.91
N GLU A 424 21.00 -17.37 5.74
CA GLU A 424 20.03 -18.38 5.35
C GLU A 424 18.66 -17.79 4.95
N GLU A 425 18.28 -16.64 5.52
CA GLU A 425 17.07 -15.90 5.10
C GLU A 425 17.32 -14.95 3.93
N PHE A 426 18.57 -14.48 3.77
CA PHE A 426 18.91 -13.45 2.79
C PHE A 426 19.32 -14.04 1.44
N VAL A 427 20.19 -15.05 1.44
CA VAL A 427 20.79 -15.62 0.24
C VAL A 427 20.21 -16.99 -0.08
N GLU A 428 20.48 -17.99 0.75
CA GLU A 428 19.90 -19.33 0.64
C GLU A 428 20.11 -20.14 1.92
N GLY A 429 19.12 -20.97 2.26
CA GLY A 429 19.16 -21.78 3.48
C GLY A 429 18.46 -23.12 3.33
N LEU A 430 18.86 -24.10 4.13
CA LEU A 430 18.17 -25.39 4.22
C LEU A 430 16.90 -25.24 5.07
N LYS A 431 15.73 -25.46 4.46
CA LYS A 431 14.45 -25.49 5.17
C LYS A 431 13.86 -26.90 5.19
N PRO A 432 13.29 -27.32 6.33
CA PRO A 432 12.56 -28.57 6.41
C PRO A 432 11.22 -28.42 5.66
N ILE A 433 10.93 -29.37 4.78
CA ILE A 433 9.65 -29.52 4.10
C ILE A 433 9.10 -30.91 4.40
N THR A 434 7.79 -30.99 4.62
CA THR A 434 7.11 -32.27 4.86
C THR A 434 6.52 -32.77 3.56
N GLU A 435 7.06 -33.88 3.04
CA GLU A 435 6.51 -34.63 1.92
C GLU A 435 6.23 -36.05 2.42
N ASP A 436 4.98 -36.52 2.24
CA ASP A 436 4.53 -37.86 2.66
C ASP A 436 4.79 -38.20 4.15
N GLY A 437 4.71 -37.20 5.03
CA GLY A 437 4.99 -37.37 6.46
C GLY A 437 6.47 -37.54 6.80
N GLN A 438 7.38 -37.41 5.83
CA GLN A 438 8.83 -37.38 6.03
C GLN A 438 9.34 -35.95 5.96
N VAL A 439 10.28 -35.60 6.85
CA VAL A 439 10.97 -34.31 6.83
C VAL A 439 12.15 -34.40 5.87
N LEU A 440 12.08 -33.67 4.77
CA LEU A 440 13.16 -33.48 3.82
C LEU A 440 13.76 -32.08 4.00
N TYR A 441 15.05 -31.93 3.75
CA TYR A 441 15.70 -30.62 3.72
C TYR A 441 15.88 -30.17 2.28
N LYS A 442 15.26 -29.05 1.91
CA LYS A 442 15.47 -28.41 0.60
C LYS A 442 16.19 -27.10 0.79
N VAL A 443 17.11 -26.80 -0.14
CA VAL A 443 17.69 -25.46 -0.24
C VAL A 443 16.60 -24.53 -0.79
N VAL A 444 16.32 -23.46 -0.05
CA VAL A 444 15.34 -22.44 -0.40
C VAL A 444 16.07 -21.12 -0.56
N ASP A 445 15.77 -20.40 -1.64
CA ASP A 445 16.38 -19.10 -1.89
C ASP A 445 15.87 -18.07 -0.88
N GLY A 446 16.77 -17.20 -0.46
CA GLY A 446 16.46 -16.03 0.36
C GLY A 446 16.07 -14.82 -0.48
N ILE A 447 15.72 -13.73 0.22
CA ILE A 447 15.14 -12.52 -0.39
C ILE A 447 16.07 -11.89 -1.44
N PHE A 448 17.38 -11.82 -1.16
CA PHE A 448 18.39 -11.25 -2.07
C PHE A 448 18.55 -12.10 -3.32
N LYS A 449 18.67 -13.42 -3.15
CA LYS A 449 18.83 -14.33 -4.28
C LYS A 449 17.59 -14.37 -5.17
N GLU A 450 16.39 -14.30 -4.57
CA GLU A 450 15.14 -14.23 -5.31
C GLU A 450 15.06 -12.97 -6.18
N ILE A 451 15.33 -11.79 -5.63
CA ILE A 451 15.27 -10.54 -6.41
C ILE A 451 16.38 -10.45 -7.46
N CYS A 452 17.61 -10.91 -7.17
CA CYS A 452 18.67 -11.00 -8.18
C CYS A 452 18.25 -11.88 -9.36
N ARG A 453 17.63 -13.04 -9.11
CA ARG A 453 17.14 -13.89 -10.20
C ARG A 453 16.02 -13.26 -10.99
N ARG A 454 15.15 -12.46 -10.37
CA ARG A 454 14.11 -11.71 -11.11
C ARG A 454 14.79 -10.70 -12.03
N ALA A 455 15.66 -9.88 -11.47
CA ALA A 455 16.43 -8.86 -12.18
C ALA A 455 17.25 -9.44 -13.35
N GLN A 456 17.93 -10.56 -13.15
CA GLN A 456 18.70 -11.24 -14.19
C GLN A 456 17.82 -11.79 -15.34
N ASN A 457 16.62 -12.27 -15.05
CA ASN A 457 15.70 -12.79 -16.07
C ASN A 457 14.89 -11.68 -16.77
N ASP A 458 15.06 -10.44 -16.32
CA ASP A 458 14.34 -9.27 -16.79
C ASP A 458 15.27 -8.05 -16.90
N PRO A 459 16.26 -8.09 -17.81
CA PRO A 459 17.31 -7.08 -17.89
C PRO A 459 16.78 -5.69 -18.30
N ASP A 460 15.63 -5.62 -18.96
CA ASP A 460 15.03 -4.37 -19.46
C ASP A 460 14.37 -3.52 -18.36
N HIS A 461 14.20 -4.07 -17.15
CA HIS A 461 13.54 -3.40 -16.03
C HIS A 461 14.47 -3.19 -14.85
N LYS A 462 14.19 -2.15 -14.05
CA LYS A 462 14.96 -1.84 -12.84
C LYS A 462 14.37 -2.59 -11.66
N TYR A 463 15.25 -3.05 -10.77
CA TYR A 463 14.87 -3.70 -9.52
C TYR A 463 15.40 -2.92 -8.33
N LEU A 464 14.66 -2.94 -7.22
CA LEU A 464 15.01 -2.23 -6.00
C LEU A 464 14.93 -3.15 -4.78
N LEU A 465 16.04 -3.30 -4.08
CA LEU A 465 16.08 -3.91 -2.76
C LEU A 465 16.25 -2.83 -1.68
N VAL A 466 15.22 -2.63 -0.88
CA VAL A 466 15.27 -1.76 0.29
C VAL A 466 15.65 -2.58 1.52
N ILE A 467 16.71 -2.16 2.22
CA ILE A 467 17.18 -2.76 3.48
C ILE A 467 17.08 -1.73 4.60
N ASP A 468 15.98 -1.78 5.34
CA ASP A 468 15.73 -0.89 6.47
C ASP A 468 16.56 -1.33 7.70
N GLU A 469 17.07 -0.36 8.46
CA GLU A 469 17.91 -0.59 9.64
C GLU A 469 19.12 -1.49 9.34
N ILE A 470 19.81 -1.23 8.22
CA ILE A 470 20.87 -2.10 7.67
C ILE A 470 21.98 -2.42 8.68
N ASN A 471 22.25 -1.52 9.63
CA ASN A 471 23.25 -1.72 10.66
C ASN A 471 22.81 -2.72 11.75
N ARG A 472 21.51 -2.98 11.97
CA ARG A 472 21.01 -3.86 13.06
C ARG A 472 21.33 -5.35 12.90
N ALA A 473 21.91 -5.77 11.78
CA ALA A 473 22.43 -7.11 11.58
C ALA A 473 23.94 -7.07 11.30
N ASN A 474 24.61 -8.22 11.47
CA ASN A 474 26.00 -8.35 11.01
C ASN A 474 26.01 -8.50 9.48
N ILE A 475 26.09 -7.37 8.78
CA ILE A 475 25.99 -7.29 7.32
C ILE A 475 27.04 -8.18 6.64
N ALA A 476 28.26 -8.24 7.15
CA ALA A 476 29.31 -9.10 6.58
C ALA A 476 28.92 -10.59 6.64
N LYS A 477 28.26 -11.01 7.73
CA LYS A 477 27.72 -12.37 7.86
C LYS A 477 26.48 -12.60 6.98
N VAL A 478 25.60 -11.61 6.87
CA VAL A 478 24.35 -11.71 6.08
C VAL A 478 24.65 -11.79 4.58
N PHE A 479 25.56 -10.95 4.07
CA PHE A 479 25.96 -10.98 2.66
C PHE A 479 26.96 -12.09 2.35
N GLY A 480 27.73 -12.56 3.33
CA GLY A 480 28.75 -13.59 3.12
C GLY A 480 29.74 -13.22 2.02
N GLU A 481 29.93 -14.12 1.06
CA GLU A 481 30.77 -13.94 -0.12
C GLU A 481 30.24 -12.90 -1.12
N LEU A 482 28.93 -12.60 -1.08
CA LEU A 482 28.27 -11.70 -2.04
C LEU A 482 28.64 -10.24 -1.83
N ILE A 483 29.26 -9.92 -0.69
CA ILE A 483 29.74 -8.57 -0.39
C ILE A 483 30.70 -8.04 -1.46
N THR A 484 31.39 -8.91 -2.19
CA THR A 484 32.27 -8.49 -3.29
C THR A 484 31.49 -8.25 -4.59
N LEU A 485 30.37 -8.95 -4.77
CA LEU A 485 29.58 -8.93 -6.00
C LEU A 485 28.64 -7.73 -6.11
N ILE A 486 28.37 -7.05 -5.00
CA ILE A 486 27.55 -5.84 -5.02
C ILE A 486 28.28 -4.62 -5.60
N GLU A 487 29.62 -4.65 -5.67
CA GLU A 487 30.43 -3.57 -6.28
C GLU A 487 30.02 -3.38 -7.75
N ASP A 488 29.92 -2.12 -8.18
CA ASP A 488 29.26 -1.75 -9.44
C ASP A 488 29.94 -2.44 -10.66
N ASP A 489 31.27 -2.47 -10.73
CA ASP A 489 32.06 -3.07 -11.81
C ASP A 489 32.08 -4.61 -11.84
N LYS A 490 31.62 -5.25 -10.76
CA LYS A 490 31.71 -6.73 -10.56
C LYS A 490 30.40 -7.45 -10.78
N ARG A 491 29.35 -6.71 -11.09
CA ARG A 491 28.02 -7.24 -11.39
C ARG A 491 28.03 -7.96 -12.74
N LEU A 492 27.00 -8.76 -12.97
CA LEU A 492 26.80 -9.44 -14.25
C LEU A 492 26.71 -8.39 -15.37
N ASP A 493 27.33 -8.70 -16.51
CA ASP A 493 27.37 -7.86 -17.71
C ASP A 493 28.23 -6.57 -17.60
N GLU A 494 28.95 -6.37 -16.49
CA GLU A 494 29.89 -5.25 -16.26
C GLU A 494 31.36 -5.61 -16.56
N GLU A 495 32.24 -4.60 -16.67
CA GLU A 495 33.64 -4.75 -17.16
C GLU A 495 34.46 -5.80 -16.39
N HIS A 496 34.21 -5.96 -15.09
CA HIS A 496 34.94 -6.87 -14.20
C HIS A 496 34.01 -7.89 -13.56
N GLU A 497 33.01 -8.40 -14.30
CA GLU A 497 32.05 -9.40 -13.84
C GLU A 497 32.70 -10.50 -13.00
N ILE A 498 32.14 -10.72 -11.79
CA ILE A 498 32.51 -11.82 -10.91
C ILE A 498 31.28 -12.64 -10.58
N SER A 499 31.44 -13.96 -10.60
CA SER A 499 30.47 -14.89 -10.02
C SER A 499 31.14 -15.80 -8.98
N VAL A 500 30.36 -16.27 -8.01
CA VAL A 500 30.81 -17.17 -6.95
C VAL A 500 29.98 -18.45 -6.95
N GLN A 501 30.54 -19.52 -6.38
CA GLN A 501 29.78 -20.74 -6.16
C GLN A 501 29.17 -20.73 -4.74
N LEU A 502 27.84 -20.76 -4.66
CA LEU A 502 27.14 -20.71 -3.39
C LEU A 502 27.33 -22.00 -2.56
N PRO A 503 27.37 -21.91 -1.22
CA PRO A 503 27.76 -23.02 -0.35
C PRO A 503 26.73 -24.14 -0.25
N TYR A 504 25.42 -23.84 -0.29
CA TYR A 504 24.38 -24.87 -0.10
C TYR A 504 23.94 -25.47 -1.43
N SER A 505 23.53 -24.64 -2.39
CA SER A 505 23.05 -25.08 -3.70
C SER A 505 24.17 -25.53 -4.65
N LYS A 506 25.42 -25.09 -4.41
CA LYS A 506 26.57 -25.25 -5.32
C LYS A 506 26.37 -24.57 -6.68
N GLU A 507 25.38 -23.69 -6.78
CA GLU A 507 25.07 -22.90 -7.96
C GLU A 507 26.08 -21.76 -8.14
N THR A 508 26.40 -21.44 -9.40
CA THR A 508 27.15 -20.24 -9.73
C THR A 508 26.20 -19.04 -9.71
N PHE A 509 26.53 -18.02 -8.94
CA PHE A 509 25.68 -16.87 -8.69
C PHE A 509 26.44 -15.56 -8.88
N GLY A 510 25.77 -14.57 -9.49
CA GLY A 510 26.23 -13.20 -9.67
C GLY A 510 25.10 -12.22 -9.36
N VAL A 511 25.45 -10.96 -9.10
CA VAL A 511 24.48 -9.88 -8.86
C VAL A 511 24.28 -9.11 -10.17
N PRO A 512 23.05 -8.94 -10.66
CA PRO A 512 22.81 -8.27 -11.93
C PRO A 512 22.96 -6.73 -11.83
N GLU A 513 23.33 -6.09 -12.95
CA GLU A 513 23.55 -4.64 -13.03
C GLU A 513 22.28 -3.80 -12.75
N ASN A 514 21.10 -4.33 -13.08
CA ASN A 514 19.81 -3.66 -12.98
C ASN A 514 19.17 -3.69 -11.56
N LEU A 515 19.89 -4.20 -10.55
CA LEU A 515 19.44 -4.22 -9.14
C LEU A 515 20.02 -3.05 -8.33
N LEU A 516 19.21 -2.10 -7.87
CA LEU A 516 19.63 -1.07 -6.92
C LEU A 516 19.43 -1.55 -5.47
N ILE A 517 20.44 -1.42 -4.62
CA ILE A 517 20.34 -1.68 -3.18
C ILE A 517 20.27 -0.34 -2.45
N LEU A 518 19.21 -0.12 -1.66
CA LEU A 518 18.99 1.09 -0.87
C LEU A 518 18.80 0.76 0.61
N GLY A 519 19.79 1.09 1.42
CA GLY A 519 19.76 0.90 2.87
C GLY A 519 19.29 2.14 3.63
N THR A 520 18.70 1.95 4.81
CA THR A 520 18.53 3.02 5.82
C THR A 520 19.33 2.70 7.07
N MET A 521 19.85 3.73 7.74
CA MET A 521 20.65 3.58 8.96
C MET A 521 20.35 4.70 9.95
N ASN A 522 20.00 4.34 11.19
CA ASN A 522 19.96 5.30 12.30
C ASN A 522 21.36 5.43 12.92
N THR A 523 21.85 6.66 13.09
CA THR A 523 23.19 6.91 13.66
C THR A 523 23.23 6.99 15.17
N ALA A 524 22.11 7.24 15.84
CA ALA A 524 22.04 7.33 17.30
C ALA A 524 22.20 5.96 18.01
N ASP A 525 21.97 4.86 17.29
CA ASP A 525 21.95 3.50 17.86
C ASP A 525 23.38 3.02 18.17
N ARG A 526 23.86 3.33 19.38
CA ARG A 526 25.20 2.92 19.88
C ARG A 526 25.34 1.43 20.18
N SER A 527 24.25 0.67 20.25
CA SER A 527 24.24 -0.77 20.55
C SER A 527 24.57 -1.64 19.33
N ILE A 528 24.88 -1.03 18.20
CA ILE A 528 25.02 -1.68 16.90
C ILE A 528 26.49 -1.68 16.45
N ALA A 529 26.91 -2.76 15.78
CA ALA A 529 28.24 -2.84 15.18
C ALA A 529 28.44 -1.70 14.17
N LEU A 530 29.53 -0.94 14.32
CA LEU A 530 29.95 0.03 13.30
C LEU A 530 30.06 -0.69 11.97
N LEU A 531 29.53 -0.06 10.91
CA LEU A 531 29.63 -0.61 9.57
C LEU A 531 31.11 -0.82 9.22
N ASP A 532 31.47 -2.05 8.83
CA ASP A 532 32.84 -2.38 8.45
C ASP A 532 33.33 -1.44 7.35
N ILE A 533 34.61 -1.03 7.41
CA ILE A 533 35.28 -0.23 6.38
C ILE A 533 35.12 -0.89 5.00
N ALA A 534 35.16 -2.22 4.94
CA ALA A 534 34.96 -2.96 3.71
C ALA A 534 33.54 -2.81 3.14
N LEU A 535 32.51 -2.61 3.97
CA LEU A 535 31.17 -2.30 3.51
C LEU A 535 31.05 -0.83 3.12
N ARG A 536 31.65 0.06 3.91
CA ARG A 536 31.58 1.50 3.66
C ARG A 536 32.11 1.89 2.28
N ARG A 537 33.12 1.21 1.75
CA ARG A 537 33.65 1.49 0.39
C ARG A 537 32.72 1.05 -0.75
N ARG A 538 31.69 0.25 -0.46
CA ARG A 538 30.80 -0.39 -1.45
C ARG A 538 29.42 0.26 -1.52
N PHE A 539 29.15 1.19 -0.61
CA PHE A 539 27.91 1.96 -0.57
C PHE A 539 28.25 3.43 -0.66
N THR A 540 27.41 4.19 -1.35
CA THR A 540 27.41 5.65 -1.30
C THR A 540 26.49 6.10 -0.17
N PHE A 541 27.01 6.95 0.71
CA PHE A 541 26.31 7.42 1.91
C PHE A 541 25.66 8.77 1.68
N VAL A 542 24.38 8.87 1.97
CA VAL A 542 23.59 10.10 1.84
C VAL A 542 23.07 10.47 3.22
N GLU A 543 23.55 11.60 3.73
CA GLU A 543 23.19 12.10 5.05
C GLU A 543 21.82 12.78 5.03
N GLN A 544 20.94 12.41 5.96
CA GLN A 544 19.64 13.03 6.17
C GLN A 544 19.52 13.58 7.59
N MET A 545 19.67 14.89 7.71
CA MET A 545 19.58 15.64 8.97
C MET A 545 18.17 16.18 9.21
N PRO A 546 17.81 16.54 10.46
CA PRO A 546 16.54 17.19 10.74
C PRO A 546 16.38 18.46 9.91
N ASN A 547 15.16 18.68 9.39
CA ASN A 547 14.83 19.82 8.55
C ASN A 547 13.67 20.60 9.19
N PRO A 548 13.98 21.63 10.01
CA PRO A 548 12.96 22.42 10.68
C PRO A 548 12.04 23.20 9.73
N SER A 549 12.45 23.45 8.47
CA SER A 549 11.64 24.23 7.52
C SER A 549 10.40 23.48 7.03
N LEU A 550 10.30 22.18 7.31
CA LEU A 550 9.12 21.36 7.00
C LEU A 550 8.01 21.50 8.04
N LEU A 551 8.28 22.19 9.15
CA LEU A 551 7.36 22.30 10.29
C LEU A 551 6.59 23.61 10.27
N GLU A 552 5.32 23.54 10.67
CA GLU A 552 4.41 24.69 10.72
C GLU A 552 4.33 25.31 12.13
N THR A 553 3.61 26.42 12.25
CA THR A 553 3.27 27.04 13.55
C THR A 553 1.93 26.52 14.04
N VAL A 554 1.87 26.06 15.28
CA VAL A 554 0.65 25.52 15.90
C VAL A 554 0.32 26.32 17.15
N GLU A 555 -0.87 26.94 17.18
CA GLU A 555 -1.38 27.71 18.33
C GLU A 555 -0.37 28.72 18.92
N GLY A 556 0.43 29.35 18.05
CA GLY A 556 1.44 30.35 18.43
C GLY A 556 2.82 29.79 18.77
N VAL A 557 3.05 28.48 18.64
CA VAL A 557 4.37 27.83 18.77
C VAL A 557 4.92 27.51 17.39
N ASP A 558 6.05 28.13 17.04
CA ASP A 558 6.81 27.77 15.84
C ASP A 558 7.59 26.47 16.10
N LEU A 559 7.11 25.37 15.51
CA LEU A 559 7.68 24.04 15.73
C LEU A 559 9.08 23.90 15.10
N GLY A 560 9.35 24.65 14.03
CA GLY A 560 10.68 24.70 13.41
C GLY A 560 11.70 25.33 14.34
N VAL A 561 11.38 26.48 14.94
CA VAL A 561 12.23 27.17 15.92
C VAL A 561 12.42 26.31 17.17
N LEU A 562 11.36 25.68 17.67
CA LEU A 562 11.43 24.75 18.81
C LEU A 562 12.42 23.61 18.53
N LEU A 563 12.28 22.94 17.38
CA LEU A 563 13.14 21.82 17.00
C LEU A 563 14.60 22.25 16.83
N ASP A 564 14.85 23.38 16.17
CA ASP A 564 16.21 23.91 15.96
C ASP A 564 16.91 24.22 17.29
N ARG A 565 16.22 24.91 18.23
CA ARG A 565 16.79 25.19 19.56
C ARG A 565 17.10 23.92 20.34
N LEU A 566 16.16 22.98 20.35
CA LEU A 566 16.34 21.69 21.01
C LEU A 566 17.55 20.96 20.44
N ASN A 567 17.64 20.86 19.11
CA ASN A 567 18.72 20.19 18.41
C ASN A 567 20.08 20.86 18.58
N ARG A 568 20.15 22.19 18.66
CA ARG A 568 21.40 22.90 18.97
C ARG A 568 21.96 22.49 20.34
N ARG A 569 21.09 22.43 21.36
CA ARG A 569 21.48 22.01 22.72
C ARG A 569 21.92 20.55 22.75
N ILE A 570 21.17 19.66 22.09
CA ILE A 570 21.54 18.24 21.97
C ILE A 570 22.90 18.07 21.26
N THR A 571 23.11 18.79 20.16
CA THR A 571 24.35 18.70 19.38
C THR A 571 25.58 19.09 20.20
N VAL A 572 25.47 20.13 21.03
CA VAL A 572 26.56 20.56 21.92
C VAL A 572 26.88 19.50 22.99
N LEU A 573 25.87 18.80 23.51
CA LEU A 573 26.04 17.87 24.64
C LEU A 573 26.36 16.43 24.22
N LEU A 574 25.75 15.95 23.14
CA LEU A 574 25.82 14.54 22.70
C LEU A 574 26.38 14.36 21.28
N GLY A 575 26.39 15.42 20.48
CA GLY A 575 26.78 15.39 19.07
C GLY A 575 25.60 15.35 18.10
N ARG A 576 25.89 15.52 16.80
CA ARG A 576 24.89 15.68 15.74
C ARG A 576 24.00 14.44 15.53
N ASP A 577 24.52 13.24 15.80
CA ASP A 577 23.81 11.98 15.57
C ASP A 577 22.63 11.76 16.53
N TYR A 578 22.56 12.56 17.60
CA TYR A 578 21.50 12.54 18.61
C TYR A 578 20.37 13.52 18.35
N GLN A 579 20.44 14.31 17.28
CA GLN A 579 19.40 15.28 17.00
C GLN A 579 18.03 14.59 16.79
N ILE A 580 16.95 15.27 17.18
CA ILE A 580 15.58 14.83 16.94
C ILE A 580 15.18 15.24 15.53
N GLY A 581 14.68 14.28 14.76
CA GLY A 581 14.17 14.54 13.42
C GLY A 581 12.79 15.21 13.40
N HIS A 582 12.48 15.83 12.26
CA HIS A 582 11.26 16.61 12.07
C HIS A 582 9.99 15.75 12.06
N SER A 583 10.07 14.44 11.78
CA SER A 583 8.90 13.56 11.71
C SER A 583 8.11 13.45 13.01
N TYR A 584 8.73 13.75 14.16
CA TYR A 584 8.04 13.80 15.46
C TYR A 584 7.02 14.94 15.53
N LEU A 585 7.16 15.96 14.69
CA LEU A 585 6.39 17.20 14.71
C LEU A 585 5.65 17.51 13.40
N MET A 586 5.70 16.64 12.38
CA MET A 586 5.07 16.87 11.07
C MET A 586 3.53 16.82 11.12
N ASP A 587 2.95 15.90 11.88
CA ASP A 587 1.48 15.69 11.94
C ASP A 587 0.86 16.35 13.18
N ILE A 588 1.25 17.59 13.46
CA ILE A 588 0.79 18.35 14.64
C ILE A 588 -0.14 19.47 14.16
N ASP A 589 -1.42 19.39 14.53
CA ASP A 589 -2.46 20.32 14.09
C ASP A 589 -3.13 21.10 15.24
N SER A 590 -2.76 20.78 16.48
CA SER A 590 -3.41 21.26 17.70
C SER A 590 -2.47 21.17 18.90
N LEU A 591 -2.79 21.90 19.97
CA LEU A 591 -2.03 21.81 21.22
C LEU A 591 -2.09 20.40 21.85
N GLU A 592 -3.19 19.67 21.65
CA GLU A 592 -3.35 18.30 22.13
C GLU A 592 -2.38 17.34 21.42
N THR A 593 -2.29 17.42 20.09
CA THR A 593 -1.34 16.59 19.33
C THR A 593 0.11 16.95 19.64
N LEU A 594 0.40 18.24 19.85
CA LEU A 594 1.73 18.72 20.28
C LEU A 594 2.09 18.19 21.68
N HIS A 595 1.15 18.27 22.61
CA HIS A 595 1.31 17.75 23.98
C HIS A 595 1.61 16.25 23.96
N PHE A 596 0.85 15.49 23.17
CA PHE A 596 1.09 14.06 22.98
C PHE A 596 2.49 13.80 22.41
N ALA A 597 2.87 14.49 21.32
CA ALA A 597 4.19 14.33 20.72
C ALA A 597 5.32 14.66 21.70
N TRP A 598 5.18 15.74 22.47
CA TRP A 598 6.16 16.16 23.47
C TRP A 598 6.34 15.12 24.57
N TYR A 599 5.27 14.73 25.26
CA TYR A 599 5.37 13.87 26.45
C TYR A 599 5.43 12.37 26.16
N ARG A 600 4.93 11.92 25.00
CA ARG A 600 4.87 10.50 24.66
C ARG A 600 5.89 10.06 23.63
N LYS A 601 6.53 10.99 22.92
CA LYS A 601 7.56 10.67 21.93
C LYS A 601 8.90 11.36 22.21
N ILE A 602 8.91 12.70 22.31
CA ILE A 602 10.14 13.48 22.45
C ILE A 602 10.77 13.33 23.83
N MET A 603 10.02 13.56 24.90
CA MET A 603 10.55 13.50 26.28
C MET A 603 11.10 12.11 26.64
N PRO A 604 10.41 10.98 26.35
CA PRO A 604 10.98 9.66 26.60
C PRO A 604 12.29 9.40 25.85
N LEU A 605 12.39 9.83 24.58
CA LEU A 605 13.62 9.73 23.80
C LEU A 605 14.77 10.53 24.45
N LEU A 606 14.47 11.75 24.91
CA LEU A 606 15.46 12.56 25.60
C LEU A 606 15.88 11.95 26.94
N GLN A 607 14.96 11.34 27.69
CA GLN A 607 15.31 10.61 28.92
C GLN A 607 16.23 9.41 28.64
N GLU A 608 16.08 8.75 27.49
CA GLU A 608 16.99 7.69 27.06
C GLU A 608 18.38 8.24 26.66
N TYR A 609 18.41 9.36 25.93
CA TYR A 609 19.66 10.02 25.54
C TYR A 609 20.47 10.53 26.74
N PHE A 610 19.78 11.05 27.74
CA PHE A 610 20.34 11.56 28.97
C PHE A 610 20.06 10.62 30.15
N TYR A 611 20.22 9.31 29.92
CA TYR A 611 20.00 8.28 30.94
C TYR A 611 20.82 8.59 32.20
N ASN A 612 20.14 8.75 33.33
CA ASN A 612 20.70 9.18 34.63
C ASN A 612 21.43 10.54 34.63
N ASP A 613 21.23 11.39 33.62
CA ASP A 613 21.85 12.72 33.49
C ASP A 613 20.78 13.83 33.41
N TRP A 614 20.05 14.00 34.52
CA TRP A 614 18.94 14.94 34.63
C TRP A 614 19.36 16.41 34.49
N GLU A 615 20.60 16.76 34.86
CA GLU A 615 21.11 18.11 34.71
C GLU A 615 21.26 18.49 33.24
N ARG A 616 21.84 17.60 32.42
CA ARG A 616 21.94 17.84 30.98
C ARG A 616 20.58 17.76 30.30
N LEU A 617 19.70 16.84 30.70
CA LEU A 617 18.32 16.82 30.21
C LEU A 617 17.63 18.16 30.49
N ARG A 618 17.74 18.67 31.73
CA ARG A 618 17.22 19.99 32.11
C ARG A 618 17.83 21.11 31.29
N ALA A 619 19.13 21.06 31.01
CA ALA A 619 19.78 22.05 30.15
C ALA A 619 19.22 22.05 28.71
N VAL A 620 18.74 20.90 28.22
CA VAL A 620 18.12 20.75 26.90
C VAL A 620 16.67 21.24 26.88
N VAL A 621 15.82 20.72 27.77
CA VAL A 621 14.36 21.01 27.76
C VAL A 621 13.98 22.24 28.59
N GLY A 622 14.89 22.80 29.37
CA GLY A 622 14.63 23.96 30.23
C GLY A 622 14.04 23.62 31.61
N ASN A 623 14.20 24.55 32.54
CA ASN A 623 13.87 24.38 33.96
C ASN A 623 12.38 24.20 34.25
N ARG A 624 11.49 24.52 33.29
CA ARG A 624 10.05 24.39 33.47
C ARG A 624 9.57 22.93 33.36
N PHE A 625 10.28 22.10 32.60
CA PHE A 625 9.92 20.70 32.37
C PHE A 625 10.56 19.71 33.34
N ILE A 626 11.59 20.11 34.08
CA ILE A 626 12.27 19.23 35.06
C ILE A 626 12.16 19.86 36.45
N LYS A 627 11.54 19.14 37.40
CA LYS A 627 11.44 19.54 38.80
C LYS A 627 12.17 18.54 39.71
N PRO A 628 12.59 18.94 40.93
CA PRO A 628 13.01 17.98 41.95
C PRO A 628 11.88 16.97 42.21
N ALA A 629 12.23 15.71 42.42
CA ALA A 629 11.25 14.70 42.80
C ALA A 629 10.73 15.00 44.21
N GLU A 630 9.42 14.93 44.40
CA GLU A 630 8.82 15.06 45.73
C GLU A 630 8.83 13.70 46.43
N VAL A 631 9.55 13.60 47.54
CA VAL A 631 9.58 12.41 48.40
C VAL A 631 8.92 12.78 49.72
N ASP A 632 7.94 11.97 50.13
CA ASP A 632 7.28 12.17 51.41
C ASP A 632 8.25 11.93 52.58
N GLU A 633 7.99 12.61 53.69
CA GLU A 633 8.88 12.62 54.85
C GLU A 633 9.07 11.22 55.47
N MET A 634 8.06 10.34 55.37
CA MET A 634 8.16 8.97 55.88
C MET A 634 9.12 8.14 55.03
N THR A 635 9.08 8.29 53.70
CA THR A 635 10.00 7.63 52.78
C THR A 635 11.42 8.18 52.92
N ARG A 636 11.58 9.51 53.05
CA ARG A 636 12.88 10.14 53.32
C ARG A 636 13.52 9.59 54.60
N GLN A 637 12.76 9.51 55.69
CA GLN A 637 13.24 8.97 56.96
C GLN A 637 13.58 7.47 56.90
N ALA A 638 12.82 6.68 56.14
CA ALA A 638 13.08 5.25 55.97
C ALA A 638 14.37 4.97 55.16
N LEU A 639 14.69 5.84 54.20
CA LEU A 639 15.89 5.73 53.37
C LEU A 639 17.15 6.29 54.06
N GLY A 640 17.01 7.30 54.93
CA GLY A 640 18.13 7.85 55.71
C GLY A 640 19.30 8.30 54.83
N ASP A 641 20.51 7.84 55.15
CA ASP A 641 21.75 8.17 54.42
C ASP A 641 21.81 7.61 52.98
N PHE A 642 20.87 6.73 52.60
CA PHE A 642 20.76 6.22 51.22
C PHE A 642 19.98 7.17 50.29
N TYR A 643 19.36 8.23 50.82
CA TYR A 643 18.63 9.20 50.03
C TYR A 643 19.54 10.38 49.64
N ASP A 644 19.78 10.53 48.34
CA ASP A 644 20.50 11.66 47.76
C ASP A 644 19.51 12.75 47.30
N GLU A 645 19.46 13.87 48.03
CA GLU A 645 18.58 15.01 47.72
C GLU A 645 18.99 15.78 46.45
N GLU A 646 20.27 15.73 46.06
CA GLU A 646 20.80 16.57 44.98
C GLU A 646 20.61 15.93 43.59
N GLY A 647 20.26 14.64 43.51
CA GLY A 647 20.20 13.87 42.26
C GLY A 647 18.81 13.43 41.77
N GLN A 648 17.74 13.67 42.53
CA GLN A 648 16.41 13.13 42.24
C GLN A 648 15.54 14.16 41.50
N PHE A 649 15.27 13.92 40.22
CA PHE A 649 14.43 14.79 39.39
C PHE A 649 13.32 14.00 38.69
N GLU A 650 12.24 14.70 38.37
CA GLU A 650 11.13 14.15 37.59
C GLU A 650 10.65 15.14 36.52
N VAL A 651 10.00 14.60 35.49
CA VAL A 651 9.40 15.40 34.43
C VAL A 651 8.11 16.05 34.97
N ARG A 652 8.03 17.38 34.90
CA ARG A 652 6.79 18.11 35.13
C ARG A 652 5.86 17.94 33.93
N VAL A 653 4.70 17.33 34.16
CA VAL A 653 3.63 17.19 33.16
C VAL A 653 2.64 18.33 33.34
N TYR A 654 2.47 19.13 32.29
CA TYR A 654 1.43 20.15 32.20
C TYR A 654 0.17 19.56 31.56
N ASP A 655 -1.02 20.04 31.88
CA ASP A 655 -2.21 19.79 31.07
C ASP A 655 -2.15 20.64 29.78
N THR A 656 -2.99 20.33 28.79
CA THR A 656 -3.17 21.09 27.54
C THR A 656 -3.73 22.50 27.80
N SER A 657 -2.87 23.37 28.32
CA SER A 657 -3.20 24.67 28.90
C SER A 657 -2.11 25.69 28.58
N SER A 658 -2.34 26.96 28.95
CA SER A 658 -1.35 28.04 28.79
C SER A 658 -0.01 27.73 29.48
N GLY A 659 -0.02 26.99 30.58
CA GLY A 659 1.19 26.59 31.29
C GLY A 659 2.13 25.72 30.45
N PHE A 660 1.58 24.87 29.57
CA PHE A 660 2.36 24.05 28.64
C PHE A 660 2.98 24.91 27.52
N LEU A 661 2.20 25.84 26.96
CA LEU A 661 2.68 26.79 25.95
C LEU A 661 3.83 27.65 26.48
N ASP A 662 3.66 28.22 27.68
CA ASP A 662 4.69 29.05 28.31
C ASP A 662 5.96 28.23 28.63
N ALA A 663 5.80 26.94 28.93
CA ALA A 663 6.93 26.04 29.13
C ALA A 663 7.67 25.77 27.81
N LEU A 664 6.95 25.48 26.73
CA LEU A 664 7.55 25.29 25.39
C LEU A 664 8.27 26.53 24.88
N GLN A 665 7.74 27.73 25.12
CA GLN A 665 8.41 28.98 24.71
C GLN A 665 9.74 29.23 25.44
N SER A 666 9.93 28.61 26.61
CA SER A 666 11.20 28.67 27.36
C SER A 666 12.27 27.71 26.83
N VAL A 667 11.87 26.76 25.96
CA VAL A 667 12.78 25.89 25.21
C VAL A 667 13.42 26.70 24.10
#